data_AF-A0A3D4B2Z9-F1
#
_entry.id   AF-A0A3D4B2Z9-F1
#
_cell.length_a   1.000
_cell.length_b   1.000
_cell.length_c   1.000
_cell.angle_alpha   90.00
_cell.angle_beta   90.00
_cell.angle_gamma   90.00
#
_symmetry.space_group_name_H-M   'P 1'
#
loop_
_entity.id
_entity.type
_entity.pdbx_description
1 polymer ?
#
loop_
_entity_poly.entity_id
_entity_poly.type
_entity_poly.pdbx_seq_one_letter_code
_entity_poly.pdbx_strand_id
1 'polypeptide(L)'
;ALGNYVGAMWWDQESDAANILEPGTRRDKFTSDTKRASLYDNNGRNSQVQIADWHGHGWNFRKVYKRDRKGNLLDADDNKIPFDDPERFQKGVHLQDIHMERGMHCIDCHTQQDIHGDGRLWGTMINPIEIRCEDCHGSITERASLITSGLNGGTPLEAIGRTPFGDRQFQWNRRSGKLIQRSKIHPDKTWEVPQLVDAVDPQHERYNSKAARAKTMLRDGRSWGETAVNPERLAHGMSKMECYSCHSAWNTNCYGCHLSAEVNRKARSLHFEGSTTRAYVDYNPMVLRSDAFVLGINGTAKGNKFSPMRSASAVIVTARDRKRNVVVHQQPTVSAAGYSGFAITPNPPHTVRTRETKTCTDCHLSTTKNNNAWMAATLGMGTNSVNFIGEYAYVALDTKGIQAVKVTEGLEPQPVIGSNFHRLLNPESYRQFVQNNRRYKTVHSAGSKRARSIATRGEWIFIADGPGGFAVYDRSQVANKSAAQRLIATQNSPLGQRTRVSMRDATGVALPTTVPMNLDRPQLAQNLELPIAELFRYAYITDRYEGLVVVDVNTLHDGDPQNNYLERAVTYNPDHKLDGVIKIKIAGNYAYMISTSSGLHIVDISKPRQPRWVANVGPPYIIAGRSVAIQLHYAFVVDSEGFKVIDISEPRQPVPVTIAAVPLTDARDVYPLRTYVYVAAGRDGMAIIDIEKPENPQLVEMFDANGQMNDVTSITTGTVNASTFAFVADGHNGLRIVRLIEPPEVEGHLGFSPQPKPKLIGSYKTRGPAVAIADGMMRDRATDEDGNQIGVGGRLGSHPLHKEDIDKLLRRNGRIFRIVDTR
;
A
#
# COMPACT_ATOMS: atom_id res chain seq x y z
N ALA A 1 19.92 -14.88 -15.38
CA ALA A 1 18.56 -15.03 -14.80
C ALA A 1 18.41 -13.97 -13.73
N LEU A 2 17.64 -12.90 -13.99
CA LEU A 2 17.55 -11.73 -13.11
C LEU A 2 16.12 -11.58 -12.59
N GLY A 3 15.97 -11.74 -11.27
CA GLY A 3 15.06 -10.97 -10.42
C GLY A 3 13.54 -11.08 -10.56
N ASN A 4 12.98 -11.76 -11.57
CA ASN A 4 11.52 -11.85 -11.75
C ASN A 4 10.99 -13.24 -11.41
N TYR A 5 11.29 -13.73 -10.21
CA TYR A 5 10.47 -14.80 -9.62
C TYR A 5 9.24 -14.14 -8.99
N VAL A 6 8.11 -14.18 -9.69
CA VAL A 6 6.81 -13.99 -9.03
C VAL A 6 5.87 -15.05 -9.53
N GLY A 7 5.56 -15.96 -8.61
CA GLY A 7 4.62 -17.03 -8.80
C GLY A 7 3.24 -16.75 -8.24
N ALA A 8 2.29 -16.80 -9.17
CA ALA A 8 0.86 -17.09 -9.08
C ALA A 8 -0.05 -16.13 -8.31
N MET A 9 -0.80 -15.29 -9.03
CA MET A 9 -2.26 -15.21 -8.79
C MET A 9 -2.99 -15.81 -9.99
N TRP A 10 -3.79 -16.84 -9.73
CA TRP A 10 -4.61 -17.54 -10.72
C TRP A 10 -5.97 -16.87 -10.95
N TRP A 11 -6.32 -15.87 -10.11
CA TRP A 11 -7.58 -15.16 -10.18
C TRP A 11 -7.39 -13.83 -10.91
N ASP A 12 -8.01 -13.81 -12.08
CA ASP A 12 -8.32 -12.75 -13.03
C ASP A 12 -8.98 -11.47 -12.49
N GLN A 13 -8.94 -11.21 -11.19
CA GLN A 13 -9.72 -10.11 -10.62
C GLN A 13 -11.24 -10.30 -10.76
N GLU A 14 -11.79 -11.40 -10.25
CA GLU A 14 -13.23 -11.56 -9.96
C GLU A 14 -14.22 -11.47 -11.14
N SER A 15 -13.77 -11.11 -12.35
CA SER A 15 -14.62 -10.78 -13.50
C SER A 15 -14.74 -11.87 -14.58
N ASP A 16 -13.65 -12.56 -14.88
CA ASP A 16 -13.48 -13.68 -15.81
C ASP A 16 -13.29 -15.03 -15.07
N ALA A 17 -13.40 -15.07 -13.73
CA ALA A 17 -13.11 -16.25 -12.92
C ALA A 17 -13.94 -17.49 -13.33
N ALA A 18 -15.14 -17.29 -13.88
CA ALA A 18 -15.97 -18.36 -14.41
C ALA A 18 -15.34 -19.09 -15.62
N ASN A 19 -14.50 -18.41 -16.41
CA ASN A 19 -13.78 -18.99 -17.54
C ASN A 19 -12.54 -19.79 -17.09
N ILE A 20 -12.15 -19.62 -15.82
CA ILE A 20 -10.95 -20.18 -15.21
C ILE A 20 -11.30 -21.37 -14.29
N LEU A 21 -12.50 -21.35 -13.69
CA LEU A 21 -12.98 -22.39 -12.79
C LEU A 21 -13.70 -23.50 -13.58
N GLU A 22 -13.11 -24.71 -13.67
CA GLU A 22 -13.87 -25.90 -14.11
C GLU A 22 -14.97 -26.20 -13.06
N PRO A 23 -16.25 -26.39 -13.47
CA PRO A 23 -17.32 -26.80 -12.57
C PRO A 23 -17.00 -28.10 -11.83
N GLY A 24 -17.08 -28.09 -10.49
CA GLY A 24 -16.91 -29.29 -9.66
C GLY A 24 -15.48 -29.58 -9.17
N THR A 25 -14.50 -28.72 -9.47
CA THR A 25 -13.14 -28.86 -8.93
C THR A 25 -13.12 -28.70 -7.41
N ARG A 26 -12.67 -29.73 -6.67
CA ARG A 26 -12.56 -29.69 -5.20
C ARG A 26 -11.44 -28.75 -4.72
N ARG A 27 -11.65 -28.10 -3.56
CA ARG A 27 -10.72 -27.11 -2.95
C ARG A 27 -9.28 -27.61 -2.75
N ASP A 28 -9.09 -28.91 -2.58
CA ASP A 28 -7.78 -29.56 -2.34
C ASP A 28 -6.93 -29.74 -3.61
N LYS A 29 -7.56 -29.75 -4.79
CA LYS A 29 -6.86 -29.83 -6.08
C LYS A 29 -6.33 -28.48 -6.57
N PHE A 30 -6.66 -27.38 -5.88
CA PHE A 30 -6.22 -26.08 -6.32
C PHE A 30 -4.71 -25.94 -6.25
N THR A 31 -3.97 -26.70 -5.44
CA THR A 31 -2.62 -26.33 -5.01
C THR A 31 -1.49 -27.26 -5.45
N SER A 32 -1.76 -28.37 -6.14
CA SER A 32 -0.67 -29.24 -6.63
C SER A 32 -0.94 -29.90 -7.99
N ASP A 33 -0.13 -29.50 -8.97
CA ASP A 33 0.50 -30.34 -10.00
C ASP A 33 -0.15 -30.78 -11.32
N THR A 34 -1.41 -30.52 -11.70
CA THR A 34 -1.84 -31.08 -13.03
C THR A 34 -2.82 -30.31 -13.93
N LYS A 35 -3.25 -29.07 -13.62
CA LYS A 35 -4.05 -28.28 -14.58
C LYS A 35 -3.88 -26.74 -14.53
N ARG A 36 -2.91 -26.23 -13.76
CA ARG A 36 -2.66 -24.77 -13.70
C ARG A 36 -2.01 -24.23 -14.98
N ALA A 37 -1.30 -25.06 -15.74
CA ALA A 37 -0.56 -24.68 -16.95
C ALA A 37 -1.43 -24.20 -18.14
N SER A 38 -2.76 -24.30 -18.07
CA SER A 38 -3.68 -23.92 -19.17
C SER A 38 -4.47 -22.62 -18.93
N LEU A 39 -4.18 -21.84 -17.87
CA LEU A 39 -4.86 -20.55 -17.65
C LEU A 39 -4.59 -19.56 -18.79
N TYR A 40 -3.38 -19.61 -19.33
CA TYR A 40 -3.00 -18.87 -20.53
C TYR A 40 -3.91 -19.20 -21.72
N ASP A 41 -4.36 -20.46 -21.86
CA ASP A 41 -5.18 -20.90 -23.00
C ASP A 41 -6.59 -20.28 -22.97
N ASN A 42 -7.03 -19.80 -21.80
CA ASN A 42 -8.31 -19.12 -21.63
C ASN A 42 -8.29 -17.63 -21.98
N ASN A 43 -7.12 -17.05 -22.29
CA ASN A 43 -7.00 -15.62 -22.65
C ASN A 43 -7.93 -15.20 -23.79
N GLY A 44 -8.20 -16.07 -24.77
CA GLY A 44 -9.14 -15.78 -25.85
C GLY A 44 -10.60 -15.66 -25.41
N ARG A 45 -10.93 -16.10 -24.20
CA ARG A 45 -12.27 -16.03 -23.58
C ARG A 45 -12.36 -14.99 -22.47
N ASN A 46 -11.22 -14.49 -21.97
CA ASN A 46 -11.19 -13.47 -20.93
C ASN A 46 -11.53 -12.11 -21.50
N SER A 47 -12.48 -11.45 -20.86
CA SER A 47 -12.96 -10.14 -21.27
C SER A 47 -12.18 -9.02 -20.59
N GLN A 48 -11.70 -9.15 -19.36
CA GLN A 48 -11.12 -8.05 -18.56
C GLN A 48 -9.61 -8.18 -18.34
N VAL A 49 -9.10 -9.40 -18.14
CA VAL A 49 -7.69 -9.63 -17.77
C VAL A 49 -7.02 -10.70 -18.64
N GLN A 50 -5.78 -10.42 -19.06
CA GLN A 50 -4.95 -11.35 -19.82
C GLN A 50 -3.78 -11.83 -18.94
N ILE A 51 -3.55 -13.14 -18.87
CA ILE A 51 -2.58 -13.80 -17.97
C ILE A 51 -1.52 -14.56 -18.79
N ALA A 52 -0.25 -14.57 -18.38
CA ALA A 52 0.82 -15.33 -19.06
C ALA A 52 1.45 -16.35 -18.12
N ASP A 53 1.74 -17.53 -18.66
CA ASP A 53 2.52 -18.58 -17.98
C ASP A 53 4.00 -18.25 -18.11
N TRP A 54 4.73 -18.44 -17.01
CA TRP A 54 6.18 -18.41 -17.02
C TRP A 54 6.73 -19.70 -16.41
N HIS A 55 6.95 -20.68 -17.29
CA HIS A 55 7.76 -21.89 -17.09
C HIS A 55 7.86 -22.38 -15.63
N GLY A 56 6.70 -22.67 -15.03
CA GLY A 56 6.61 -23.46 -13.81
C GLY A 56 6.87 -22.75 -12.47
N HIS A 57 7.05 -21.42 -12.44
CA HIS A 57 7.17 -20.70 -11.15
C HIS A 57 6.17 -19.55 -11.00
N GLY A 58 5.12 -19.50 -11.82
CA GLY A 58 3.81 -18.85 -11.61
C GLY A 58 3.53 -17.56 -12.39
N TRP A 59 2.34 -16.97 -12.15
CA TRP A 59 1.67 -16.00 -13.04
C TRP A 59 1.88 -14.51 -12.68
N ASN A 60 2.10 -13.66 -13.70
CA ASN A 60 2.23 -12.20 -13.63
C ASN A 60 1.22 -11.48 -14.58
N PHE A 61 1.12 -10.14 -14.49
CA PHE A 61 0.44 -9.33 -15.51
C PHE A 61 1.05 -9.63 -16.90
N ARG A 62 0.27 -10.12 -17.86
CA ARG A 62 0.75 -10.37 -19.23
C ARG A 62 0.86 -9.10 -20.04
N LYS A 63 -0.20 -8.29 -19.98
CA LYS A 63 -0.31 -7.02 -20.69
C LYS A 63 -0.90 -5.99 -19.74
N VAL A 64 -0.12 -4.96 -19.46
CA VAL A 64 -0.62 -3.77 -18.75
C VAL A 64 -0.90 -2.72 -19.80
N TYR A 65 -2.12 -2.20 -19.80
CA TYR A 65 -2.54 -1.18 -20.75
C TYR A 65 -2.54 0.20 -20.11
N LYS A 66 -2.31 1.23 -20.93
CA LYS A 66 -2.41 2.62 -20.53
C LYS A 66 -3.81 2.93 -20.02
N ARG A 67 -3.88 3.62 -18.88
CA ARG A 67 -5.12 4.01 -18.22
C ARG A 67 -5.01 5.40 -17.63
N ASP A 68 -6.15 6.08 -17.56
CA ASP A 68 -6.26 7.29 -16.74
C ASP A 68 -6.32 6.95 -15.24
N ARG A 69 -6.33 7.98 -14.38
CA ARG A 69 -6.43 7.79 -12.92
C ARG A 69 -7.73 7.12 -12.50
N LYS A 70 -8.83 7.28 -13.24
CA LYS A 70 -10.12 6.62 -12.94
C LYS A 70 -10.15 5.17 -13.43
N GLY A 71 -9.11 4.73 -14.16
CA GLY A 71 -8.90 3.37 -14.64
C GLY A 71 -9.46 3.09 -16.03
N ASN A 72 -9.92 4.10 -16.77
CA ASN A 72 -10.41 3.93 -18.14
C ASN A 72 -9.25 3.57 -19.07
N LEU A 73 -9.48 2.67 -20.03
CA LEU A 73 -8.48 2.34 -21.08
C LEU A 73 -8.25 3.55 -21.97
N LEU A 74 -6.99 3.78 -22.36
CA LEU A 74 -6.61 4.86 -23.27
C LEU A 74 -5.95 4.32 -24.55
N ASP A 75 -6.25 4.97 -25.67
CA ASP A 75 -5.55 4.79 -26.93
C ASP A 75 -4.23 5.59 -26.99
N ALA A 76 -3.59 5.61 -28.15
CA ALA A 76 -2.32 6.30 -28.36
C ALA A 76 -2.43 7.83 -28.26
N ASP A 77 -3.63 8.38 -28.47
CA ASP A 77 -3.94 9.81 -28.49
C ASP A 77 -4.57 10.28 -27.17
N ASP A 78 -4.54 9.44 -26.13
CA ASP A 78 -5.12 9.69 -24.80
C ASP A 78 -6.66 9.77 -24.78
N ASN A 79 -7.34 9.24 -25.80
CA ASN A 79 -8.80 9.14 -25.79
C ASN A 79 -9.25 7.92 -24.97
N LYS A 80 -10.35 8.09 -24.23
CA LYS A 80 -11.02 6.99 -23.52
C LYS A 80 -11.58 6.00 -24.52
N ILE A 81 -11.18 4.74 -24.39
CA ILE A 81 -11.77 3.61 -25.10
C ILE A 81 -13.01 3.15 -24.32
N PRO A 82 -14.19 2.98 -24.98
CA PRO A 82 -15.40 2.50 -24.32
C PRO A 82 -15.17 1.16 -23.61
N PHE A 83 -15.77 0.99 -22.43
CA PHE A 83 -15.59 -0.23 -21.64
C PHE A 83 -16.18 -1.44 -22.36
N ASP A 84 -17.32 -1.32 -23.01
CA ASP A 84 -18.03 -2.41 -23.71
C ASP A 84 -17.49 -2.72 -25.11
N ASP A 85 -16.48 -1.99 -25.60
CA ASP A 85 -15.88 -2.23 -26.91
C ASP A 85 -15.15 -3.59 -26.97
N PRO A 86 -15.56 -4.54 -27.84
CA PRO A 86 -14.96 -5.87 -27.93
C PRO A 86 -13.49 -5.84 -28.40
N GLU A 87 -13.06 -4.77 -29.08
CA GLU A 87 -11.70 -4.58 -29.59
C GLU A 87 -10.85 -3.67 -28.69
N ARG A 88 -11.34 -3.30 -27.51
CA ARG A 88 -10.70 -2.31 -26.63
C ARG A 88 -9.22 -2.57 -26.31
N PHE A 89 -8.79 -3.83 -26.24
CA PHE A 89 -7.39 -4.18 -26.02
C PHE A 89 -6.52 -4.11 -27.27
N GLN A 90 -7.11 -4.19 -28.46
CA GLN A 90 -6.41 -3.93 -29.71
C GLN A 90 -6.18 -2.42 -29.89
N LYS A 91 -7.16 -1.61 -29.47
CA LYS A 91 -7.10 -0.13 -29.51
C LYS A 91 -6.23 0.46 -28.40
N GLY A 92 -6.16 -0.22 -27.25
CA GLY A 92 -5.43 0.25 -26.07
C GLY A 92 -3.92 0.14 -26.20
N VAL A 93 -3.20 1.11 -25.62
CA VAL A 93 -1.72 1.09 -25.63
C VAL A 93 -1.20 0.06 -24.64
N HIS A 94 -0.53 -0.98 -25.14
CA HIS A 94 0.20 -1.93 -24.31
C HIS A 94 1.49 -1.30 -23.78
N LEU A 95 1.62 -1.18 -22.45
CA LEU A 95 2.78 -0.62 -21.75
C LEU A 95 3.94 -1.63 -21.64
N GLN A 96 4.30 -2.23 -22.77
CA GLN A 96 5.47 -3.10 -22.91
C GLN A 96 6.75 -2.26 -22.84
N ASP A 97 7.82 -2.82 -22.27
CA ASP A 97 9.14 -2.19 -22.37
C ASP A 97 9.49 -1.87 -23.82
N ILE A 98 9.98 -0.65 -24.09
CA ILE A 98 10.29 -0.22 -25.46
C ILE A 98 11.38 -1.09 -26.09
N HIS A 99 12.33 -1.61 -25.33
CA HIS A 99 13.38 -2.50 -25.85
C HIS A 99 12.78 -3.85 -26.27
N MET A 100 11.88 -4.39 -25.45
CA MET A 100 11.16 -5.63 -25.77
C MET A 100 10.17 -5.43 -26.93
N GLU A 101 9.53 -4.25 -27.06
CA GLU A 101 8.68 -3.92 -28.21
C GLU A 101 9.51 -3.87 -29.51
N ARG A 102 10.73 -3.34 -29.45
CA ARG A 102 11.72 -3.42 -30.54
C ARG A 102 12.31 -4.83 -30.72
N GLY A 103 11.91 -5.77 -29.86
CA GLY A 103 12.26 -7.19 -29.81
C GLY A 103 13.71 -7.47 -29.49
N MET A 104 14.27 -6.74 -28.53
CA MET A 104 15.48 -7.11 -27.80
C MET A 104 15.14 -8.18 -26.75
N HIS A 105 16.12 -9.02 -26.42
CA HIS A 105 16.06 -9.99 -25.32
C HIS A 105 16.99 -9.58 -24.17
N CYS A 106 16.84 -10.23 -22.99
CA CYS A 106 17.64 -9.90 -21.80
C CYS A 106 19.15 -9.88 -22.09
N ILE A 107 19.63 -10.82 -22.91
CA ILE A 107 21.06 -10.94 -23.24
C ILE A 107 21.57 -9.82 -24.16
N ASP A 108 20.67 -9.11 -24.85
CA ASP A 108 21.06 -7.99 -25.70
C ASP A 108 21.52 -6.79 -24.85
N CYS A 109 21.02 -6.67 -23.61
CA CYS A 109 21.45 -5.64 -22.66
C CYS A 109 22.50 -6.18 -21.68
N HIS A 110 22.31 -7.38 -21.14
CA HIS A 110 23.19 -7.91 -20.10
C HIS A 110 24.49 -8.51 -20.63
N THR A 111 25.56 -8.30 -19.88
CA THR A 111 26.88 -8.87 -20.17
C THR A 111 26.97 -10.34 -19.72
N GLN A 112 28.07 -11.01 -20.07
CA GLN A 112 28.33 -12.36 -19.56
C GLN A 112 28.39 -12.37 -18.03
N GLN A 113 29.04 -11.37 -17.42
CA GLN A 113 29.15 -11.25 -15.97
C GLN A 113 27.80 -10.99 -15.30
N ASP A 114 26.94 -10.14 -15.88
CA ASP A 114 25.58 -9.93 -15.38
C ASP A 114 24.75 -11.23 -15.33
N ILE A 115 24.97 -12.14 -16.28
CA ILE A 115 24.19 -13.37 -16.44
C ILE A 115 24.76 -14.53 -15.63
N HIS A 116 26.09 -14.68 -15.63
CA HIS A 116 26.80 -15.82 -15.05
C HIS A 116 27.43 -15.52 -13.68
N GLY A 117 27.48 -14.25 -13.28
CA GLY A 117 28.12 -13.78 -12.06
C GLY A 117 29.62 -13.53 -12.23
N ASP A 118 30.21 -12.92 -11.20
CA ASP A 118 31.66 -12.66 -11.07
C ASP A 118 32.33 -13.60 -10.05
N GLY A 119 31.62 -14.65 -9.64
CA GLY A 119 32.06 -15.59 -8.60
C GLY A 119 31.99 -15.04 -7.17
N ARG A 120 31.54 -13.80 -6.95
CA ARG A 120 31.35 -13.23 -5.61
C ARG A 120 29.95 -13.48 -5.08
N LEU A 121 29.82 -13.57 -3.75
CA LEU A 121 28.53 -13.62 -3.07
C LEU A 121 28.03 -12.20 -2.80
N TRP A 122 26.90 -11.86 -3.38
CA TRP A 122 26.26 -10.56 -3.22
C TRP A 122 25.08 -10.63 -2.26
N GLY A 123 24.87 -9.57 -1.48
CA GLY A 123 23.70 -9.46 -0.60
C GLY A 123 22.37 -9.35 -1.36
N THR A 124 22.39 -8.95 -2.64
CA THR A 124 21.23 -8.88 -3.52
C THR A 124 21.63 -9.21 -4.96
N MET A 125 20.70 -9.73 -5.76
CA MET A 125 20.94 -10.08 -7.18
C MET A 125 21.12 -8.86 -8.10
N ILE A 126 20.76 -7.65 -7.65
CA ILE A 126 20.90 -6.43 -8.47
C ILE A 126 22.29 -5.78 -8.32
N ASN A 127 22.97 -6.03 -7.21
CA ASN A 127 24.31 -5.51 -6.95
C ASN A 127 25.37 -5.94 -7.98
N PRO A 128 25.42 -7.21 -8.45
CA PRO A 128 26.40 -7.61 -9.46
C PRO A 128 26.17 -6.99 -10.85
N ILE A 129 24.99 -6.40 -11.11
CA ILE A 129 24.67 -5.83 -12.42
C ILE A 129 25.60 -4.65 -12.70
N GLU A 130 26.42 -4.80 -13.73
CA GLU A 130 27.39 -3.81 -14.17
C GLU A 130 26.83 -2.83 -15.20
N ILE A 131 25.93 -3.24 -16.09
CA ILE A 131 25.40 -2.34 -17.10
C ILE A 131 24.34 -1.39 -16.53
N ARG A 132 24.41 -0.12 -16.92
CA ARG A 132 23.43 0.93 -16.64
C ARG A 132 22.93 1.57 -17.93
N CYS A 133 21.80 2.29 -17.85
CA CYS A 133 21.20 2.96 -19.00
C CYS A 133 22.18 3.94 -19.68
N GLU A 134 22.92 4.70 -18.86
CA GLU A 134 23.90 5.68 -19.31
C GLU A 134 25.09 5.10 -20.07
N ASP A 135 25.43 3.84 -19.84
CA ASP A 135 26.56 3.18 -20.51
C ASP A 135 26.31 3.02 -22.01
N CYS A 136 25.03 3.03 -22.43
CA CYS A 136 24.59 2.96 -23.81
C CYS A 136 23.95 4.26 -24.32
N HIS A 137 23.28 5.03 -23.45
CA HIS A 137 22.56 6.25 -23.84
C HIS A 137 23.32 7.55 -23.57
N GLY A 138 24.42 7.52 -22.81
CA GLY A 138 25.20 8.69 -22.44
C GLY A 138 24.50 9.59 -21.42
N SER A 139 24.97 10.83 -21.33
CA SER A 139 24.48 11.89 -20.45
C SER A 139 23.98 13.10 -21.26
N ILE A 140 23.62 14.18 -20.58
CA ILE A 140 23.26 15.45 -21.25
C ILE A 140 24.48 16.19 -21.81
N THR A 141 25.70 15.82 -21.39
CA THR A 141 26.96 16.48 -21.81
C THR A 141 27.83 15.58 -22.68
N GLU A 142 27.70 14.27 -22.54
CA GLU A 142 28.62 13.30 -23.14
C GLU A 142 27.86 12.16 -23.80
N ARG A 143 28.36 11.68 -24.95
CA ARG A 143 27.90 10.44 -25.56
C ARG A 143 28.31 9.24 -24.70
N ALA A 144 27.61 8.11 -24.89
CA ALA A 144 27.89 6.88 -24.16
C ALA A 144 29.36 6.44 -24.27
N SER A 145 29.98 6.12 -23.12
CA SER A 145 31.35 5.60 -23.07
C SER A 145 31.46 4.16 -23.59
N LEU A 146 30.34 3.42 -23.56
CA LEU A 146 30.30 1.96 -23.78
C LEU A 146 31.21 1.18 -22.84
N ILE A 147 31.44 1.73 -21.64
CA ILE A 147 32.10 1.07 -20.52
C ILE A 147 31.08 0.97 -19.40
N THR A 148 30.84 -0.24 -18.90
CA THR A 148 29.85 -0.48 -17.85
C THR A 148 30.19 0.31 -16.57
N SER A 149 29.19 0.91 -15.91
CA SER A 149 29.41 1.82 -14.76
C SER A 149 28.74 1.39 -13.45
N GLY A 150 28.12 0.21 -13.42
CA GLY A 150 27.63 -0.43 -12.20
C GLY A 150 28.76 -0.79 -11.24
N LEU A 151 28.41 -1.30 -10.06
CA LEU A 151 29.38 -1.60 -8.99
C LEU A 151 30.51 -2.54 -9.45
N ASN A 152 30.16 -3.47 -10.34
CA ASN A 152 31.06 -4.44 -10.96
C ASN A 152 31.51 -4.04 -12.38
N GLY A 153 31.39 -2.75 -12.71
CA GLY A 153 31.64 -2.21 -14.05
C GLY A 153 33.12 -2.12 -14.43
N GLY A 154 33.36 -1.51 -15.59
CA GLY A 154 34.66 -1.43 -16.25
C GLY A 154 34.75 -2.30 -17.51
N THR A 155 33.69 -3.03 -17.87
CA THR A 155 33.64 -3.88 -19.06
C THR A 155 33.45 -3.02 -20.32
N PRO A 156 34.43 -3.01 -21.26
CA PRO A 156 34.27 -2.34 -22.54
C PRO A 156 33.34 -3.12 -23.48
N LEU A 157 32.14 -2.59 -23.68
CA LEU A 157 31.08 -3.22 -24.49
C LEU A 157 31.49 -3.33 -25.98
N GLU A 158 32.29 -2.41 -26.50
CA GLU A 158 32.78 -2.47 -27.89
C GLU A 158 33.86 -3.54 -28.12
N ALA A 159 34.66 -3.83 -27.10
CA ALA A 159 35.82 -4.72 -27.22
C ALA A 159 35.48 -6.19 -26.96
N ILE A 160 34.55 -6.44 -26.03
CA ILE A 160 34.21 -7.79 -25.55
C ILE A 160 32.86 -8.28 -26.10
N GLY A 161 31.94 -7.37 -26.44
CA GLY A 161 30.63 -7.72 -26.97
C GLY A 161 30.70 -8.10 -28.44
N ARG A 162 30.97 -9.37 -28.78
CA ARG A 162 30.59 -9.92 -30.07
C ARG A 162 29.27 -10.68 -29.96
N THR A 163 28.49 -10.62 -31.02
CA THR A 163 27.33 -11.50 -31.19
C THR A 163 27.82 -12.94 -31.42
N PRO A 164 26.99 -13.97 -31.16
CA PRO A 164 27.30 -15.34 -31.55
C PRO A 164 27.56 -15.53 -33.06
N PHE A 165 27.22 -14.53 -33.88
CA PHE A 165 27.40 -14.52 -35.33
C PHE A 165 28.72 -13.86 -35.77
N GLY A 166 29.54 -13.40 -34.81
CA GLY A 166 30.87 -12.85 -35.06
C GLY A 166 30.91 -11.32 -35.18
N ASP A 167 29.79 -10.64 -35.37
CA ASP A 167 29.74 -9.17 -35.44
C ASP A 167 29.95 -8.50 -34.09
N ARG A 168 30.49 -7.27 -34.09
CA ARG A 168 30.50 -6.43 -32.89
C ARG A 168 29.07 -6.09 -32.47
N GLN A 169 28.74 -6.35 -31.21
CA GLN A 169 27.44 -6.06 -30.64
C GLN A 169 27.20 -4.56 -30.59
N PHE A 170 28.13 -3.78 -30.02
CA PHE A 170 28.06 -2.32 -29.96
C PHE A 170 29.12 -1.71 -30.87
N GLN A 171 28.72 -0.72 -31.67
CA GLN A 171 29.62 -0.06 -32.61
C GLN A 171 29.19 1.37 -32.91
N TRP A 172 30.08 2.33 -32.67
CA TRP A 172 29.94 3.66 -33.24
C TRP A 172 30.16 3.67 -34.76
N ASN A 173 29.18 4.16 -35.49
CA ASN A 173 29.34 4.48 -36.90
C ASN A 173 30.14 5.79 -37.03
N ARG A 174 31.41 5.69 -37.43
CA ARG A 174 32.32 6.85 -37.54
C ARG A 174 31.86 7.93 -38.52
N ARG A 175 31.01 7.61 -39.50
CA ARG A 175 30.52 8.58 -40.49
C ARG A 175 29.30 9.33 -39.99
N SER A 176 28.34 8.63 -39.39
CA SER A 176 27.09 9.23 -38.93
C SER A 176 27.11 9.65 -37.46
N GLY A 177 28.12 9.25 -36.69
CA GLY A 177 28.17 9.47 -35.24
C GLY A 177 27.13 8.66 -34.45
N LYS A 178 26.43 7.71 -35.10
CA LYS A 178 25.35 6.92 -34.49
C LYS A 178 25.89 5.68 -33.79
N LEU A 179 25.36 5.37 -32.61
CA LEU A 179 25.63 4.12 -31.91
C LEU A 179 24.70 3.02 -32.42
N ILE A 180 25.29 1.91 -32.85
CA ILE A 180 24.56 0.74 -33.34
C ILE A 180 24.73 -0.42 -32.36
N GLN A 181 23.61 -1.05 -32.01
CA GLN A 181 23.55 -2.27 -31.21
C GLN A 181 22.98 -3.40 -32.07
N ARG A 182 23.60 -4.58 -32.05
CA ARG A 182 23.15 -5.80 -32.74
C ARG A 182 22.61 -6.82 -31.75
N SER A 183 21.65 -7.63 -32.18
CA SER A 183 21.11 -8.70 -31.36
C SER A 183 22.10 -9.85 -31.22
N LYS A 184 22.12 -10.48 -30.05
CA LYS A 184 22.80 -11.75 -29.80
C LYS A 184 21.93 -12.97 -30.14
N ILE A 185 20.64 -12.79 -30.45
CA ILE A 185 19.72 -13.90 -30.77
C ILE A 185 19.32 -13.88 -32.25
N HIS A 186 19.19 -12.70 -32.85
CA HIS A 186 18.76 -12.55 -34.23
C HIS A 186 19.86 -11.92 -35.09
N PRO A 187 20.44 -12.65 -36.08
CA PRO A 187 21.58 -12.15 -36.86
C PRO A 187 21.26 -10.87 -37.63
N ASP A 188 20.03 -10.75 -38.13
CA ASP A 188 19.62 -9.64 -38.99
C ASP A 188 19.09 -8.43 -38.22
N LYS A 189 19.06 -8.51 -36.88
CA LYS A 189 18.40 -7.50 -36.05
C LYS A 189 19.40 -6.51 -35.46
N THR A 190 19.21 -5.26 -35.84
CA THR A 190 20.10 -4.14 -35.47
C THR A 190 19.26 -2.94 -35.05
N TRP A 191 19.75 -2.18 -34.08
CA TRP A 191 19.10 -0.99 -33.55
C TRP A 191 20.07 0.19 -33.50
N GLU A 192 19.55 1.38 -33.76
CA GLU A 192 20.23 2.62 -33.40
C GLU A 192 19.91 2.95 -31.95
N VAL A 193 20.93 3.17 -31.12
CA VAL A 193 20.78 3.52 -29.69
C VAL A 193 20.72 5.04 -29.54
N PRO A 194 19.58 5.62 -29.15
CA PRO A 194 19.46 7.07 -28.98
C PRO A 194 20.42 7.59 -27.91
N GLN A 195 21.08 8.71 -28.17
CA GLN A 195 21.96 9.37 -27.21
C GLN A 195 21.24 10.55 -26.54
N LEU A 196 21.46 10.74 -25.25
CA LEU A 196 20.77 11.75 -24.47
C LEU A 196 21.19 13.17 -24.87
N VAL A 197 22.48 13.40 -25.17
CA VAL A 197 23.00 14.69 -25.67
C VAL A 197 22.26 15.17 -26.92
N ASP A 198 21.91 14.25 -27.83
CA ASP A 198 21.18 14.55 -29.07
C ASP A 198 19.70 14.93 -28.83
N ALA A 199 19.12 14.46 -27.72
CA ALA A 199 17.72 14.72 -27.37
C ALA A 199 17.54 16.05 -26.63
N VAL A 200 18.62 16.60 -26.06
CA VAL A 200 18.59 17.85 -25.29
C VAL A 200 19.21 19.04 -26.03
N ASP A 201 19.89 18.80 -27.14
CA ASP A 201 20.46 19.84 -28.01
C ASP A 201 19.40 20.42 -28.96
N PRO A 202 18.99 21.70 -28.83
CA PRO A 202 18.00 22.34 -29.71
C PRO A 202 18.39 22.39 -31.19
N GLN A 203 19.68 22.20 -31.53
CA GLN A 203 20.17 22.22 -32.90
C GLN A 203 20.15 20.83 -33.57
N HIS A 204 19.94 19.77 -32.79
CA HIS A 204 19.99 18.41 -33.29
C HIS A 204 18.62 17.93 -33.79
N GLU A 205 18.58 17.11 -34.86
CA GLU A 205 17.33 16.60 -35.46
C GLU A 205 16.46 15.76 -34.50
N ARG A 206 17.06 15.24 -33.43
CA ARG A 206 16.41 14.43 -32.38
C ARG A 206 15.98 15.22 -31.16
N TYR A 207 16.11 16.54 -31.20
CA TYR A 207 15.71 17.39 -30.09
C TYR A 207 14.28 17.09 -29.64
N ASN A 208 14.11 16.93 -28.33
CA ASN A 208 12.81 16.77 -27.71
C ASN A 208 12.70 17.74 -26.54
N SER A 209 11.88 18.78 -26.68
CA SER A 209 11.72 19.83 -25.67
C SER A 209 11.26 19.29 -24.31
N LYS A 210 10.44 18.23 -24.26
CA LYS A 210 9.99 17.59 -23.01
C LYS A 210 11.15 16.87 -22.32
N ALA A 211 11.94 16.11 -23.09
CA ALA A 211 13.13 15.42 -22.57
C ALA A 211 14.19 16.42 -22.11
N ALA A 212 14.47 17.45 -22.91
CA ALA A 212 15.36 18.56 -22.58
C ALA A 212 14.95 19.21 -21.25
N ARG A 213 13.68 19.62 -21.11
CA ARG A 213 13.15 20.18 -19.87
C ARG A 213 13.33 19.25 -18.68
N ALA A 214 12.94 17.98 -18.81
CA ALA A 214 13.01 17.03 -17.70
C ALA A 214 14.45 16.77 -17.23
N LYS A 215 15.40 16.63 -18.16
CA LYS A 215 16.80 16.25 -17.89
C LYS A 215 17.72 17.41 -17.55
N THR A 216 17.40 18.62 -18.02
CA THR A 216 18.20 19.84 -17.76
C THR A 216 17.57 20.76 -16.70
N MET A 217 16.45 20.36 -16.08
CA MET A 217 15.82 21.11 -14.99
C MET A 217 16.82 21.38 -13.86
N LEU A 218 16.99 22.64 -13.50
CA LEU A 218 17.84 23.05 -12.39
C LEU A 218 17.11 22.90 -11.05
N ARG A 219 17.87 22.87 -9.95
CA ARG A 219 17.31 22.78 -8.59
C ARG A 219 16.40 23.95 -8.19
N ASP A 220 16.42 25.06 -8.93
CA ASP A 220 15.48 26.17 -8.73
C ASP A 220 14.03 25.82 -9.16
N GLY A 221 13.86 24.71 -9.91
CA GLY A 221 12.57 24.20 -10.38
C GLY A 221 11.93 25.04 -11.49
N ARG A 222 12.68 25.97 -12.10
CA ARG A 222 12.18 26.89 -13.12
C ARG A 222 13.08 26.91 -14.35
N SER A 223 14.39 26.97 -14.15
CA SER A 223 15.38 27.10 -15.21
C SER A 223 15.73 25.72 -15.78
N TRP A 224 15.88 25.65 -17.10
CA TRP A 224 16.27 24.45 -17.85
C TRP A 224 16.78 24.85 -19.24
N GLY A 225 17.37 23.90 -19.96
CA GLY A 225 17.83 24.06 -21.35
C GLY A 225 19.34 24.27 -21.49
N GLU A 226 20.04 24.63 -20.41
CA GLU A 226 21.50 24.76 -20.44
C GLU A 226 22.17 23.39 -20.25
N THR A 227 22.76 22.87 -21.33
CA THR A 227 23.48 21.58 -21.33
C THR A 227 24.89 21.67 -20.73
N ALA A 228 25.50 22.85 -20.73
CA ALA A 228 26.83 23.10 -20.13
C ALA A 228 26.81 23.24 -18.59
N VAL A 229 25.67 23.00 -17.94
CA VAL A 229 25.54 23.20 -16.49
C VAL A 229 26.23 22.08 -15.73
N ASN A 230 26.95 22.45 -14.66
CA ASN A 230 27.46 21.51 -13.67
C ASN A 230 26.37 20.50 -13.26
N PRO A 231 26.55 19.18 -13.48
CA PRO A 231 25.56 18.14 -13.16
C PRO A 231 25.00 18.19 -11.73
N GLU A 232 25.76 18.73 -10.78
CA GLU A 232 25.30 18.89 -9.40
C GLU A 232 24.12 19.87 -9.27
N ARG A 233 24.04 20.88 -10.15
CA ARG A 233 22.95 21.88 -10.17
C ARG A 233 21.65 21.34 -10.76
N LEU A 234 21.67 20.17 -11.41
CA LEU A 234 20.48 19.52 -11.95
C LEU A 234 19.57 19.01 -10.83
N ALA A 235 18.26 19.16 -11.00
CA ALA A 235 17.25 18.55 -10.15
C ALA A 235 17.26 17.01 -10.29
N HIS A 236 17.36 16.51 -11.53
CA HIS A 236 17.31 15.08 -11.87
C HIS A 236 18.65 14.55 -12.41
N GLY A 237 19.75 14.94 -11.76
CA GLY A 237 21.09 14.47 -12.14
C GLY A 237 21.25 12.96 -11.97
N MET A 238 22.09 12.35 -12.82
CA MET A 238 22.31 10.90 -12.86
C MET A 238 22.94 10.33 -11.58
N SER A 239 23.61 11.17 -10.79
CA SER A 239 24.13 10.80 -9.46
C SER A 239 23.05 10.72 -8.39
N LYS A 240 21.83 11.21 -8.64
CA LYS A 240 20.75 11.33 -7.65
C LYS A 240 19.55 10.45 -7.92
N MET A 241 19.24 10.16 -9.18
CA MET A 241 18.02 9.46 -9.56
C MET A 241 18.31 8.44 -10.64
N GLU A 242 17.72 7.25 -10.49
CA GLU A 242 17.78 6.20 -11.51
C GLU A 242 16.89 6.58 -12.70
N CYS A 243 17.35 6.34 -13.93
CA CYS A 243 16.63 6.71 -15.15
C CYS A 243 15.21 6.09 -15.20
N TYR A 244 15.08 4.83 -14.76
CA TYR A 244 13.80 4.14 -14.70
C TYR A 244 12.83 4.72 -13.66
N SER A 245 13.24 5.67 -12.81
CA SER A 245 12.32 6.44 -11.96
C SER A 245 11.32 7.26 -12.78
N CYS A 246 11.78 7.86 -13.88
CA CYS A 246 10.92 8.61 -14.78
C CYS A 246 10.40 7.74 -15.93
N HIS A 247 11.26 6.86 -16.46
CA HIS A 247 10.95 6.15 -17.71
C HIS A 247 10.03 4.94 -17.52
N SER A 248 9.84 4.43 -16.31
CA SER A 248 8.94 3.29 -16.07
C SER A 248 7.47 3.70 -16.21
N ALA A 249 6.75 3.06 -17.13
CA ALA A 249 5.31 3.32 -17.31
C ALA A 249 4.50 2.84 -16.10
N TRP A 250 4.82 1.66 -15.58
CA TRP A 250 4.15 1.04 -14.44
C TRP A 250 5.15 0.29 -13.56
N ASN A 251 4.73 -0.10 -12.36
CA ASN A 251 5.54 -0.94 -11.48
C ASN A 251 4.64 -2.03 -10.89
N THR A 252 5.14 -3.25 -10.76
CA THR A 252 4.37 -4.35 -10.15
C THR A 252 4.35 -4.15 -8.65
N ASN A 253 3.17 -3.95 -8.06
CA ASN A 253 3.02 -3.84 -6.61
C ASN A 253 2.28 -5.07 -6.06
N CYS A 254 2.97 -5.82 -5.18
CA CYS A 254 2.42 -6.97 -4.46
C CYS A 254 2.08 -6.60 -3.04
N TYR A 255 0.80 -6.31 -2.78
CA TYR A 255 0.29 -5.95 -1.46
C TYR A 255 -0.14 -7.19 -0.69
N GLY A 256 0.77 -8.15 -0.57
CA GLY A 256 0.71 -9.21 0.42
C GLY A 256 0.42 -10.60 -0.10
N CYS A 257 0.81 -11.57 0.73
CA CYS A 257 0.66 -12.99 0.51
C CYS A 257 0.20 -13.65 1.79
N HIS A 258 -0.75 -14.58 1.69
CA HIS A 258 -1.13 -15.45 2.77
C HIS A 258 -0.46 -16.81 2.58
N LEU A 259 0.43 -17.16 3.51
CA LEU A 259 1.07 -18.47 3.58
C LEU A 259 0.28 -19.35 4.54
N SER A 260 -0.35 -20.40 4.00
CA SER A 260 -1.15 -21.33 4.80
C SER A 260 -0.44 -22.67 4.90
N ALA A 261 0.08 -23.00 6.07
CA ALA A 261 0.72 -24.28 6.38
C ALA A 261 -0.29 -25.32 6.86
N GLU A 262 -0.28 -26.51 6.25
CA GLU A 262 -1.10 -27.65 6.63
C GLU A 262 -0.23 -28.83 7.06
N VAL A 263 -0.27 -29.13 8.36
CA VAL A 263 0.40 -30.30 8.92
C VAL A 263 -0.46 -31.55 8.64
N ASN A 264 0.18 -32.61 8.13
CA ASN A 264 -0.37 -33.88 7.62
C ASN A 264 -0.61 -33.98 6.11
N ARG A 265 -0.27 -32.96 5.34
CA ARG A 265 -0.20 -33.11 3.88
C ARG A 265 1.23 -33.49 3.50
N LYS A 266 1.41 -34.70 2.97
CA LYS A 266 2.71 -35.19 2.48
C LYS A 266 3.01 -34.49 1.16
N ALA A 267 4.15 -33.81 1.06
CA ALA A 267 4.58 -33.11 -0.14
C ALA A 267 6.08 -33.26 -0.35
N ARG A 268 6.52 -33.41 -1.60
CA ARG A 268 7.94 -33.41 -1.95
C ARG A 268 8.48 -31.99 -1.81
N SER A 269 9.66 -31.84 -1.22
CA SER A 269 10.34 -30.54 -1.14
C SER A 269 10.65 -30.02 -2.54
N LEU A 270 10.36 -28.74 -2.77
CA LEU A 270 10.64 -28.04 -4.01
C LEU A 270 12.08 -27.46 -4.06
N HIS A 271 12.85 -27.58 -2.96
CA HIS A 271 14.22 -27.07 -2.87
C HIS A 271 15.29 -28.05 -3.37
N PHE A 272 14.94 -28.97 -4.27
CA PHE A 272 15.85 -29.96 -4.89
C PHE A 272 16.55 -30.95 -3.93
N GLU A 273 16.20 -30.93 -2.64
CA GLU A 273 16.77 -31.81 -1.60
C GLU A 273 16.31 -33.28 -1.69
N GLY A 274 15.32 -33.58 -2.53
CA GLY A 274 14.71 -34.92 -2.64
C GLY A 274 13.90 -35.36 -1.40
N SER A 275 13.83 -34.50 -0.37
CA SER A 275 13.13 -34.77 0.88
C SER A 275 11.61 -34.74 0.70
N THR A 276 10.89 -35.46 1.56
CA THR A 276 9.44 -35.39 1.64
C THR A 276 9.04 -34.91 3.03
N THR A 277 8.28 -33.81 3.09
CA THR A 277 7.80 -33.24 4.35
C THR A 277 6.35 -33.69 4.58
N ARG A 278 5.88 -33.58 5.83
CA ARG A 278 4.45 -33.72 6.19
C ARG A 278 3.79 -32.37 6.44
N ALA A 279 4.41 -31.30 5.94
CA ALA A 279 3.94 -29.94 6.06
C ALA A 279 3.91 -29.34 4.66
N TYR A 280 2.71 -29.01 4.19
CA TYR A 280 2.51 -28.35 2.92
C TYR A 280 2.20 -26.88 3.18
N VAL A 281 2.93 -25.97 2.54
CA VAL A 281 2.66 -24.53 2.61
C VAL A 281 2.17 -24.09 1.25
N ASP A 282 0.96 -23.55 1.20
CA ASP A 282 0.46 -22.90 -0.01
C ASP A 282 0.87 -21.43 -0.04
N TYR A 283 1.12 -20.92 -1.24
CA TYR A 283 1.51 -19.53 -1.49
C TYR A 283 0.38 -18.83 -2.24
N ASN A 284 -0.35 -17.96 -1.52
CA ASN A 284 -1.47 -17.22 -2.09
C ASN A 284 -1.16 -15.72 -2.01
N PRO A 285 -0.74 -15.03 -3.09
CA PRO A 285 -0.74 -13.58 -3.10
C PRO A 285 -2.16 -13.07 -2.86
N MET A 286 -2.35 -11.80 -2.52
CA MET A 286 -3.68 -11.31 -2.19
C MET A 286 -4.07 -10.15 -3.09
N VAL A 287 -3.18 -9.18 -3.31
CA VAL A 287 -3.51 -7.99 -4.09
C VAL A 287 -2.32 -7.62 -4.96
N LEU A 288 -2.54 -7.56 -6.27
CA LEU A 288 -1.58 -7.08 -7.26
C LEU A 288 -2.12 -5.82 -7.95
N ARG A 289 -1.29 -4.79 -8.05
CA ARG A 289 -1.67 -3.47 -8.61
C ARG A 289 -0.56 -2.93 -9.51
N SER A 290 -0.94 -2.27 -10.60
CA SER A 290 -0.03 -1.57 -11.51
C SER A 290 -0.19 -0.04 -11.48
N ASP A 291 -1.26 0.44 -10.84
CA ASP A 291 -1.62 1.85 -10.68
C ASP A 291 -0.84 2.57 -9.57
N ALA A 292 -0.17 1.83 -8.68
CA ALA A 292 0.64 2.40 -7.62
C ALA A 292 2.08 2.66 -8.07
N PHE A 293 2.61 3.81 -7.67
CA PHE A 293 4.00 4.19 -7.92
C PHE A 293 4.56 4.76 -6.63
N VAL A 294 5.55 4.08 -6.04
CA VAL A 294 6.20 4.48 -4.78
C VAL A 294 7.66 4.81 -5.07
N LEU A 295 8.19 5.88 -4.46
CA LEU A 295 9.60 6.26 -4.53
C LEU A 295 10.31 5.95 -3.21
N GLY A 296 11.62 5.70 -3.30
CA GLY A 296 12.50 5.55 -2.15
C GLY A 296 13.96 5.67 -2.56
N ILE A 297 14.86 5.37 -1.63
CA ILE A 297 16.32 5.41 -1.83
C ILE A 297 16.86 4.01 -2.06
N ASN A 298 17.57 3.81 -3.16
CA ASN A 298 18.23 2.55 -3.50
C ASN A 298 19.44 2.30 -2.59
N GLY A 299 19.93 1.06 -2.51
CA GLY A 299 21.07 0.71 -1.67
C GLY A 299 22.38 1.37 -2.12
N THR A 300 23.40 1.30 -1.26
CA THR A 300 24.72 1.90 -1.48
C THR A 300 25.39 1.44 -2.78
N ALA A 301 25.21 0.17 -3.16
CA ALA A 301 25.70 -0.39 -4.42
C ALA A 301 25.17 0.33 -5.66
N LYS A 302 24.04 1.05 -5.53
CA LYS A 302 23.44 1.86 -6.60
C LYS A 302 23.59 3.36 -6.38
N GLY A 303 24.37 3.78 -5.38
CA GLY A 303 24.74 5.17 -5.13
C GLY A 303 23.69 5.97 -4.36
N ASN A 304 22.83 5.31 -3.58
CA ASN A 304 21.78 5.97 -2.77
C ASN A 304 20.86 6.88 -3.60
N LYS A 305 20.50 6.42 -4.81
CA LYS A 305 19.69 7.18 -5.77
C LYS A 305 18.20 6.97 -5.51
N PHE A 306 17.40 8.00 -5.82
CA PHE A 306 15.95 7.87 -5.95
C PHE A 306 15.62 6.78 -6.98
N SER A 307 14.75 5.86 -6.60
CA SER A 307 14.34 4.71 -7.39
C SER A 307 12.86 4.41 -7.15
N PRO A 308 12.13 3.88 -8.15
CA PRO A 308 10.88 3.19 -7.91
C PRO A 308 11.10 2.06 -6.92
N MET A 309 10.17 1.98 -6.00
CA MET A 309 10.05 0.99 -4.97
C MET A 309 8.80 0.15 -5.24
N ARG A 310 8.82 -1.11 -4.84
CA ARG A 310 7.62 -1.95 -4.82
C ARG A 310 7.47 -2.62 -3.46
N SER A 311 6.23 -2.88 -3.06
CA SER A 311 5.97 -3.79 -1.94
C SER A 311 6.54 -5.18 -2.25
N ALA A 312 7.41 -5.68 -1.38
CA ALA A 312 8.09 -6.97 -1.46
C ALA A 312 7.37 -8.03 -0.60
N SER A 313 6.06 -8.15 -0.84
CA SER A 313 5.13 -9.08 -0.19
C SER A 313 4.91 -8.82 1.30
N ALA A 314 3.76 -8.21 1.63
CA ALA A 314 3.21 -8.21 2.98
C ALA A 314 2.75 -9.63 3.41
N VAL A 315 3.67 -10.41 3.98
CA VAL A 315 3.42 -11.81 4.36
C VAL A 315 2.58 -11.92 5.62
N ILE A 316 1.53 -12.73 5.53
CA ILE A 316 0.67 -13.13 6.62
C ILE A 316 0.66 -14.66 6.67
N VAL A 317 0.69 -15.26 7.86
CA VAL A 317 0.84 -16.71 8.04
C VAL A 317 -0.37 -17.30 8.78
N THR A 318 -0.83 -18.44 8.28
CA THR A 318 -1.75 -19.33 9.02
C THR A 318 -1.12 -20.71 9.10
N ALA A 319 -1.25 -21.39 10.24
CA ALA A 319 -0.80 -22.77 10.41
C ALA A 319 -1.91 -23.63 11.01
N ARG A 320 -2.06 -24.85 10.47
CA ARG A 320 -3.00 -25.87 10.97
C ARG A 320 -2.27 -27.07 11.54
N ASP A 321 -2.66 -27.49 12.73
CA ASP A 321 -2.11 -28.69 13.37
C ASP A 321 -2.67 -29.99 12.77
N ARG A 322 -2.23 -31.13 13.32
CA ARG A 322 -2.65 -32.47 12.87
C ARG A 322 -4.15 -32.74 13.03
N LYS A 323 -4.82 -32.00 13.93
CA LYS A 323 -6.26 -32.11 14.22
C LYS A 323 -7.07 -31.08 13.40
N ARG A 324 -6.43 -30.38 12.46
CA ARG A 324 -7.01 -29.30 11.64
C ARG A 324 -7.47 -28.09 12.46
N ASN A 325 -6.91 -27.89 13.64
CA ASN A 325 -7.06 -26.64 14.38
C ASN A 325 -6.18 -25.57 13.76
N VAL A 326 -6.69 -24.35 13.64
CA VAL A 326 -5.87 -23.19 13.28
C VAL A 326 -5.09 -22.79 14.52
N VAL A 327 -3.78 -23.02 14.53
CA VAL A 327 -2.89 -22.73 15.68
C VAL A 327 -2.14 -21.41 15.52
N VAL A 328 -2.01 -20.93 14.29
CA VAL A 328 -1.59 -19.56 13.96
C VAL A 328 -2.63 -19.03 12.99
N HIS A 329 -3.25 -17.90 13.30
CA HIS A 329 -4.30 -17.30 12.49
C HIS A 329 -3.86 -15.95 11.94
N GLN A 330 -3.69 -15.88 10.61
CA GLN A 330 -3.42 -14.66 9.86
C GLN A 330 -2.44 -13.69 10.55
N GLN A 331 -1.35 -14.24 11.06
CA GLN A 331 -0.37 -13.49 11.83
C GLN A 331 0.63 -12.81 10.88
N PRO A 332 0.79 -11.48 10.94
CA PRO A 332 1.85 -10.79 10.21
C PRO A 332 3.22 -11.06 10.82
N THR A 333 4.28 -10.91 10.01
CA THR A 333 5.67 -11.12 10.45
C THR A 333 6.33 -9.82 10.93
N VAL A 334 7.38 -9.98 11.75
CA VAL A 334 8.29 -8.90 12.16
C VAL A 334 9.70 -9.29 11.71
N SER A 335 10.38 -8.35 11.05
CA SER A 335 11.75 -8.56 10.56
C SER A 335 12.75 -8.78 11.70
N ALA A 336 13.92 -9.34 11.37
CA ALA A 336 14.99 -9.56 12.35
C ALA A 336 15.43 -8.25 13.06
N ALA A 337 15.39 -7.11 12.36
CA ALA A 337 15.79 -5.81 12.87
C ALA A 337 14.65 -5.05 13.58
N GLY A 338 13.46 -5.64 13.74
CA GLY A 338 12.34 -5.03 14.47
C GLY A 338 11.30 -4.29 13.62
N TYR A 339 11.59 -3.98 12.36
CA TYR A 339 10.62 -3.44 11.42
C TYR A 339 9.49 -4.42 11.13
N SER A 340 8.38 -3.90 10.60
CA SER A 340 7.35 -4.75 10.00
C SER A 340 7.96 -5.72 8.99
N GLY A 341 7.46 -6.95 8.97
CA GLY A 341 7.81 -7.93 7.93
C GLY A 341 7.29 -7.55 6.54
N PHE A 342 6.57 -6.44 6.42
CA PHE A 342 6.17 -5.86 5.16
C PHE A 342 7.35 -5.08 4.58
N ALA A 343 8.08 -5.72 3.67
CA ALA A 343 9.22 -5.10 3.03
C ALA A 343 8.77 -4.26 1.83
N ILE A 344 9.54 -3.21 1.54
CA ILE A 344 9.48 -2.44 0.30
C ILE A 344 10.89 -2.46 -0.29
N THR A 345 11.05 -2.68 -1.59
CA THR A 345 12.39 -2.82 -2.17
C THR A 345 12.52 -2.07 -3.48
N PRO A 346 13.72 -1.57 -3.82
CA PRO A 346 13.99 -1.03 -5.14
C PRO A 346 13.64 -2.06 -6.20
N ASN A 347 12.95 -1.62 -7.25
CA ASN A 347 12.59 -2.51 -8.34
C ASN A 347 12.78 -1.80 -9.68
N PRO A 348 13.68 -2.28 -10.55
CA PRO A 348 13.69 -1.93 -11.97
C PRO A 348 12.64 -2.78 -12.71
N PRO A 349 11.44 -2.25 -13.03
CA PRO A 349 10.31 -3.07 -13.45
C PRO A 349 10.43 -3.64 -14.87
N HIS A 350 11.43 -3.21 -15.67
CA HIS A 350 11.53 -3.51 -17.10
C HIS A 350 10.26 -3.14 -17.86
N THR A 351 9.83 -1.89 -17.69
CA THR A 351 8.65 -1.30 -18.31
C THR A 351 8.97 0.10 -18.83
N VAL A 352 10.21 0.32 -19.29
CA VAL A 352 10.63 1.66 -19.70
C VAL A 352 10.00 2.05 -21.02
N ARG A 353 9.60 3.31 -21.15
CA ARG A 353 8.95 3.89 -22.34
C ARG A 353 9.62 5.19 -22.75
N THR A 354 9.31 5.62 -23.96
CA THR A 354 9.72 6.93 -24.51
C THR A 354 8.60 7.96 -24.51
N ARG A 355 7.33 7.51 -24.42
CA ARG A 355 6.13 8.37 -24.42
C ARG A 355 5.30 8.23 -23.14
N GLU A 356 4.95 7.00 -22.76
CA GLU A 356 4.13 6.70 -21.58
C GLU A 356 4.96 6.66 -20.29
N THR A 357 5.73 7.72 -20.05
CA THR A 357 6.63 7.89 -18.89
C THR A 357 5.93 8.66 -17.77
N LYS A 358 6.55 8.70 -16.58
CA LYS A 358 6.07 9.57 -15.49
C LYS A 358 6.14 11.03 -15.88
N THR A 359 5.10 11.79 -15.52
CA THR A 359 5.06 13.24 -15.66
C THR A 359 5.54 13.92 -14.38
N CYS A 360 5.66 15.24 -14.39
CA CYS A 360 6.18 15.94 -13.23
C CYS A 360 5.20 15.84 -12.04
N THR A 361 3.89 15.88 -12.29
CA THR A 361 2.86 15.74 -11.23
C THR A 361 2.65 14.31 -10.71
N ASP A 362 3.37 13.32 -11.27
CA ASP A 362 3.44 11.98 -10.68
C ASP A 362 4.37 11.91 -9.47
N CYS A 363 5.32 12.86 -9.34
CA CYS A 363 6.34 12.89 -8.28
C CYS A 363 6.36 14.20 -7.47
N HIS A 364 5.66 15.24 -7.93
CA HIS A 364 5.57 16.53 -7.25
C HIS A 364 4.12 16.98 -7.12
N LEU A 365 3.85 17.84 -6.14
CA LEU A 365 2.51 18.41 -5.93
C LEU A 365 2.08 19.24 -7.14
N SER A 366 0.84 19.05 -7.57
CA SER A 366 0.25 19.75 -8.71
C SER A 366 -0.23 21.15 -8.30
N THR A 367 -0.05 22.12 -9.20
CA THR A 367 -0.63 23.46 -9.12
C THR A 367 -2.16 23.46 -9.14
N THR A 368 -2.78 22.45 -9.77
CA THR A 368 -4.24 22.25 -9.74
C THR A 368 -4.73 21.56 -8.46
N LYS A 369 -3.80 21.23 -7.54
CA LYS A 369 -4.04 20.62 -6.22
C LYS A 369 -4.88 19.33 -6.26
N ASN A 370 -4.74 18.56 -7.34
CA ASN A 370 -5.55 17.37 -7.62
C ASN A 370 -4.80 16.03 -7.41
N ASN A 371 -3.66 16.05 -6.70
CA ASN A 371 -2.79 14.87 -6.57
C ASN A 371 -2.33 14.60 -5.12
N ASN A 372 -3.08 15.05 -4.11
CA ASN A 372 -2.74 14.82 -2.70
C ASN A 372 -2.65 13.32 -2.36
N ALA A 373 -3.70 12.56 -2.69
CA ALA A 373 -3.73 11.11 -2.47
C ALA A 373 -2.66 10.37 -3.29
N TRP A 374 -2.42 10.83 -4.52
CA TRP A 374 -1.38 10.28 -5.38
C TRP A 374 0.00 10.46 -4.75
N MET A 375 0.31 11.67 -4.28
CA MET A 375 1.56 11.95 -3.59
C MET A 375 1.71 11.16 -2.29
N ALA A 376 0.63 10.95 -1.53
CA ALA A 376 0.66 10.08 -0.35
C ALA A 376 1.11 8.65 -0.71
N ALA A 377 0.59 8.10 -1.83
CA ALA A 377 1.04 6.81 -2.35
C ALA A 377 2.51 6.87 -2.82
N THR A 378 2.90 7.92 -3.56
CA THR A 378 4.27 8.09 -4.07
C THR A 378 5.32 8.19 -2.98
N LEU A 379 4.99 8.79 -1.85
CA LEU A 379 5.88 8.88 -0.70
C LEU A 379 5.85 7.61 0.17
N GLY A 380 4.99 6.64 -0.12
CA GLY A 380 4.88 5.39 0.64
C GLY A 380 4.12 5.52 1.96
N MET A 381 3.28 6.54 2.13
CA MET A 381 2.48 6.80 3.34
C MET A 381 1.20 5.95 3.41
N GLY A 382 0.89 5.23 2.32
CA GLY A 382 -0.35 4.48 2.14
C GLY A 382 -1.55 5.36 1.81
N THR A 383 -2.61 4.76 1.29
CA THR A 383 -3.87 5.46 0.93
C THR A 383 -5.12 4.70 1.38
N ASN A 384 -4.94 3.77 2.33
CA ASN A 384 -5.95 2.81 2.79
C ASN A 384 -6.51 1.88 1.69
N SER A 385 -5.85 1.87 0.52
CA SER A 385 -6.38 1.25 -0.69
C SER A 385 -6.30 -0.27 -0.73
N VAL A 386 -5.44 -0.82 0.12
CA VAL A 386 -5.15 -2.26 0.15
C VAL A 386 -5.12 -2.77 1.58
N ASN A 387 -5.85 -2.13 2.49
CA ASN A 387 -5.91 -2.58 3.88
C ASN A 387 -6.49 -4.00 3.96
N PHE A 388 -5.92 -4.84 4.83
CA PHE A 388 -6.33 -6.22 5.01
C PHE A 388 -7.11 -6.39 6.32
N ILE A 389 -8.43 -6.56 6.22
CA ILE A 389 -9.31 -6.79 7.38
C ILE A 389 -9.14 -8.21 7.93
N GLY A 390 -8.88 -9.18 7.05
CA GLY A 390 -8.74 -10.59 7.39
C GLY A 390 -10.07 -11.34 7.48
N GLU A 391 -10.04 -12.53 8.09
CA GLU A 391 -11.19 -13.43 8.20
C GLU A 391 -12.31 -12.86 9.08
N TYR A 392 -11.95 -12.00 10.05
CA TYR A 392 -12.87 -11.42 11.01
C TYR A 392 -12.79 -9.89 11.00
N ALA A 393 -13.96 -9.23 10.96
CA ALA A 393 -14.09 -7.82 11.26
C ALA A 393 -14.31 -7.63 12.78
N TYR A 394 -13.61 -6.68 13.38
CA TYR A 394 -13.63 -6.44 14.83
C TYR A 394 -14.41 -5.16 15.14
N VAL A 395 -15.47 -5.30 15.92
CA VAL A 395 -16.44 -4.23 16.20
C VAL A 395 -16.45 -3.96 17.70
N ALA A 396 -16.30 -2.69 18.08
CA ALA A 396 -16.53 -2.23 19.44
C ALA A 396 -18.01 -1.85 19.63
N LEU A 397 -18.54 -2.24 20.78
CA LEU A 397 -19.92 -1.99 21.15
C LEU A 397 -20.00 -1.04 22.35
N ASP A 398 -20.92 -0.08 22.30
CA ASP A 398 -21.13 0.88 23.40
C ASP A 398 -21.51 0.16 24.70
N THR A 399 -22.16 -1.00 24.56
CA THR A 399 -22.43 -1.93 25.64
C THR A 399 -22.08 -3.34 25.20
N LYS A 400 -21.69 -4.21 26.14
CA LYS A 400 -21.40 -5.64 25.89
C LYS A 400 -20.05 -5.98 25.24
N GLY A 401 -19.14 -5.01 25.10
CA GLY A 401 -17.73 -5.26 24.80
C GLY A 401 -17.36 -5.23 23.32
N ILE A 402 -16.64 -6.24 22.85
CA ILE A 402 -16.19 -6.36 21.45
C ILE A 402 -16.73 -7.63 20.81
N GLN A 403 -16.94 -7.57 19.50
CA GLN A 403 -17.30 -8.74 18.68
C GLN A 403 -16.38 -8.89 17.47
N ALA A 404 -15.94 -10.13 17.23
CA ALA A 404 -15.27 -10.53 15.99
C ALA A 404 -16.28 -11.27 15.12
N VAL A 405 -16.67 -10.68 13.99
CA VAL A 405 -17.63 -11.26 13.04
C VAL A 405 -16.86 -11.85 11.87
N LYS A 406 -17.06 -13.13 11.56
CA LYS A 406 -16.42 -13.75 10.40
C LYS A 406 -17.02 -13.19 9.11
N VAL A 407 -16.20 -12.54 8.29
CA VAL A 407 -16.62 -11.81 7.09
C VAL A 407 -16.12 -12.42 5.78
N THR A 408 -15.07 -13.24 5.82
CA THR A 408 -14.59 -14.00 4.65
C THR A 408 -14.71 -15.51 4.88
N GLU A 409 -14.59 -16.26 3.78
CA GLU A 409 -14.37 -17.71 3.85
C GLU A 409 -13.01 -18.03 4.52
N GLY A 410 -12.88 -19.17 5.22
CA GLY A 410 -11.67 -19.49 6.02
C GLY A 410 -10.57 -20.25 5.28
N LEU A 411 -10.77 -20.59 4.00
CA LEU A 411 -9.78 -21.26 3.15
C LEU A 411 -9.44 -20.35 1.98
N GLU A 412 -8.19 -20.38 1.52
CA GLU A 412 -7.79 -19.63 0.33
C GLU A 412 -8.35 -20.26 -0.95
N PRO A 413 -8.77 -19.46 -1.94
CA PRO A 413 -8.92 -18.01 -1.87
C PRO A 413 -10.07 -17.58 -0.92
N GLN A 414 -9.90 -16.50 -0.16
CA GLN A 414 -10.85 -16.02 0.88
C GLN A 414 -11.77 -14.87 0.42
N PRO A 415 -12.83 -15.11 -0.38
CA PRO A 415 -13.79 -14.06 -0.74
C PRO A 415 -14.52 -13.51 0.49
N VAL A 416 -14.88 -12.22 0.43
CA VAL A 416 -15.86 -11.63 1.34
C VAL A 416 -17.21 -12.30 1.13
N ILE A 417 -17.80 -12.87 2.17
CA ILE A 417 -19.06 -13.60 2.08
C ILE A 417 -20.16 -12.62 1.64
N GLY A 418 -20.74 -12.90 0.48
CA GLY A 418 -21.82 -12.10 -0.13
C GLY A 418 -21.39 -11.30 -1.35
N SER A 419 -20.09 -11.25 -1.64
CA SER A 419 -19.51 -10.60 -2.82
C SER A 419 -19.77 -11.39 -4.11
N ASN A 420 -19.50 -10.76 -5.27
CA ASN A 420 -19.49 -11.44 -6.56
C ASN A 420 -18.44 -12.56 -6.58
N PHE A 421 -17.26 -12.31 -6.01
CA PHE A 421 -16.23 -13.36 -5.90
C PHE A 421 -16.68 -14.55 -5.05
N HIS A 422 -17.45 -14.33 -3.98
CA HIS A 422 -18.06 -15.43 -3.23
C HIS A 422 -19.04 -16.23 -4.10
N ARG A 423 -19.87 -15.56 -4.89
CA ARG A 423 -20.83 -16.19 -5.82
C ARG A 423 -20.14 -17.07 -6.84
N LEU A 424 -19.01 -16.61 -7.40
CA LEU A 424 -18.24 -17.34 -8.40
C LEU A 424 -17.50 -18.53 -7.80
N LEU A 425 -16.84 -18.33 -6.65
CA LEU A 425 -16.02 -19.36 -6.03
C LEU A 425 -16.85 -20.45 -5.33
N ASN A 426 -17.95 -20.07 -4.66
CA ASN A 426 -18.78 -20.97 -3.86
C ASN A 426 -20.28 -20.69 -4.08
N PRO A 427 -20.85 -21.01 -5.26
CA PRO A 427 -22.21 -20.64 -5.61
C PRO A 427 -23.28 -21.23 -4.67
N GLU A 428 -23.05 -22.41 -4.10
CA GLU A 428 -23.97 -23.01 -3.14
C GLU A 428 -23.99 -22.24 -1.81
N SER A 429 -22.82 -22.00 -1.20
CA SER A 429 -22.70 -21.20 0.03
C SER A 429 -23.25 -19.78 -0.17
N TYR A 430 -23.00 -19.17 -1.33
CA TYR A 430 -23.58 -17.89 -1.70
C TYR A 430 -25.10 -17.93 -1.74
N ARG A 431 -25.72 -18.92 -2.42
CA ARG A 431 -27.19 -19.06 -2.45
C ARG A 431 -27.76 -19.25 -1.05
N GLN A 432 -27.14 -20.08 -0.22
CA GLN A 432 -27.57 -20.28 1.17
C GLN A 432 -27.46 -18.98 1.98
N PHE A 433 -26.40 -18.20 1.80
CA PHE A 433 -26.23 -16.91 2.47
C PHE A 433 -27.31 -15.91 2.05
N VAL A 434 -27.62 -15.83 0.74
CA VAL A 434 -28.69 -14.97 0.22
C VAL A 434 -30.06 -15.40 0.74
N GLN A 435 -30.38 -16.70 0.72
CA GLN A 435 -31.63 -17.26 1.29
C GLN A 435 -31.75 -16.99 2.79
N ASN A 436 -30.63 -16.91 3.51
CA ASN A 436 -30.58 -16.53 4.92
C ASN A 436 -30.51 -15.00 5.13
N ASN A 437 -31.11 -14.23 4.21
CA ASN A 437 -31.18 -12.76 4.28
C ASN A 437 -29.81 -12.07 4.41
N ARG A 438 -28.75 -12.67 3.84
CA ARG A 438 -27.38 -12.12 3.86
C ARG A 438 -26.85 -11.85 5.27
N ARG A 439 -27.19 -12.72 6.23
CA ARG A 439 -26.79 -12.60 7.64
C ARG A 439 -25.54 -13.43 7.95
N TYR A 440 -24.51 -12.79 8.50
CA TYR A 440 -23.34 -13.51 9.04
C TYR A 440 -23.75 -14.31 10.30
N LYS A 441 -23.13 -15.47 10.52
CA LYS A 441 -23.51 -16.41 11.59
C LYS A 441 -22.42 -16.63 12.64
N THR A 442 -21.16 -16.58 12.24
CA THR A 442 -20.03 -16.87 13.12
C THR A 442 -19.55 -15.60 13.79
N VAL A 443 -19.69 -15.55 15.11
CA VAL A 443 -19.29 -14.43 15.94
C VAL A 443 -18.57 -14.93 17.19
N HIS A 444 -17.55 -14.19 17.58
CA HIS A 444 -16.90 -14.34 18.88
C HIS A 444 -16.97 -13.03 19.64
N SER A 445 -17.00 -13.07 20.96
CA SER A 445 -17.20 -11.87 21.76
C SER A 445 -16.34 -11.91 23.01
N ALA A 446 -15.90 -10.74 23.45
CA ALA A 446 -15.27 -10.54 24.74
C ALA A 446 -15.93 -9.37 25.45
N GLY A 447 -16.13 -9.51 26.76
CA GLY A 447 -16.72 -8.47 27.59
C GLY A 447 -15.75 -7.30 27.80
N SER A 448 -16.32 -6.10 27.82
CA SER A 448 -15.67 -4.87 28.28
C SER A 448 -16.74 -4.01 28.95
N LYS A 449 -16.36 -2.92 29.64
CA LYS A 449 -17.34 -2.04 30.27
C LYS A 449 -18.12 -1.23 29.22
N ARG A 450 -17.39 -0.52 28.35
CA ARG A 450 -17.92 0.38 27.31
C ARG A 450 -16.84 0.63 26.24
N ALA A 451 -16.73 -0.26 25.25
CA ALA A 451 -15.76 -0.12 24.17
C ALA A 451 -16.18 1.01 23.22
N ARG A 452 -15.51 2.17 23.29
CA ARG A 452 -15.82 3.35 22.45
C ARG A 452 -14.98 3.43 21.19
N SER A 453 -13.77 2.87 21.25
CA SER A 453 -12.81 2.89 20.17
C SER A 453 -12.05 1.57 20.16
N ILE A 454 -11.65 1.14 18.97
CA ILE A 454 -10.96 -0.13 18.74
C ILE A 454 -9.90 0.04 17.66
N ALA A 455 -8.74 -0.56 17.87
CA ALA A 455 -7.67 -0.67 16.90
C ALA A 455 -7.10 -2.09 16.92
N THR A 456 -6.40 -2.49 15.85
CA THR A 456 -5.66 -3.76 15.83
C THR A 456 -4.21 -3.55 15.39
N ARG A 457 -3.32 -4.35 15.97
CA ARG A 457 -1.94 -4.49 15.51
C ARG A 457 -1.48 -5.92 15.76
N GLY A 458 -1.07 -6.60 14.69
CA GLY A 458 -0.69 -8.02 14.79
C GLY A 458 -1.83 -8.88 15.35
N GLU A 459 -1.55 -9.63 16.41
CA GLU A 459 -2.52 -10.49 17.10
C GLU A 459 -3.28 -9.80 18.24
N TRP A 460 -3.16 -8.47 18.36
CA TRP A 460 -3.71 -7.73 19.48
C TRP A 460 -4.82 -6.77 19.04
N ILE A 461 -5.88 -6.74 19.85
CA ILE A 461 -6.98 -5.77 19.78
C ILE A 461 -6.81 -4.79 20.93
N PHE A 462 -6.82 -3.50 20.62
CA PHE A 462 -6.67 -2.43 21.58
C PHE A 462 -8.00 -1.67 21.68
N ILE A 463 -8.49 -1.42 22.89
CA ILE A 463 -9.73 -0.66 23.09
C ILE A 463 -9.58 0.48 24.10
N ALA A 464 -10.27 1.58 23.81
CA ALA A 464 -10.64 2.57 24.82
C ALA A 464 -11.99 2.16 25.42
N ASP A 465 -11.98 1.70 26.67
CA ASP A 465 -13.10 1.03 27.34
C ASP A 465 -13.87 1.95 28.31
N GLY A 466 -13.91 3.26 28.04
CA GLY A 466 -14.61 4.23 28.88
C GLY A 466 -14.12 4.20 30.33
N PRO A 467 -15.02 4.08 31.32
CA PRO A 467 -14.65 3.91 32.74
C PRO A 467 -13.89 2.60 33.06
N GLY A 468 -13.68 1.75 32.06
CA GLY A 468 -12.79 0.59 32.13
C GLY A 468 -11.32 0.93 31.90
N GLY A 469 -11.02 2.13 31.37
CA GLY A 469 -9.68 2.52 30.95
C GLY A 469 -9.27 1.94 29.61
N PHE A 470 -7.99 1.63 29.45
CA PHE A 470 -7.43 1.01 28.24
C PHE A 470 -7.28 -0.49 28.44
N ALA A 471 -7.67 -1.29 27.46
CA ALA A 471 -7.54 -2.74 27.52
C ALA A 471 -7.06 -3.35 26.20
N VAL A 472 -6.32 -4.45 26.31
CA VAL A 472 -5.82 -5.22 25.17
C VAL A 472 -6.34 -6.65 25.24
N TYR A 473 -6.73 -7.21 24.08
CA TYR A 473 -7.18 -8.59 23.93
C TYR A 473 -6.34 -9.30 22.86
N ASP A 474 -5.94 -10.53 23.15
CA ASP A 474 -5.33 -11.46 22.21
C ASP A 474 -6.41 -12.07 21.30
N ARG A 475 -6.20 -11.99 19.98
CA ARG A 475 -7.07 -12.57 18.94
C ARG A 475 -6.45 -13.77 18.22
N SER A 476 -5.28 -14.25 18.62
CA SER A 476 -4.58 -15.40 18.01
C SER A 476 -5.44 -16.67 17.94
N GLN A 477 -6.34 -16.85 18.91
CA GLN A 477 -7.22 -18.02 19.03
C GLN A 477 -8.56 -17.87 18.31
N VAL A 478 -8.81 -16.76 17.59
CA VAL A 478 -10.15 -16.44 17.05
C VAL A 478 -10.66 -17.54 16.10
N ALA A 479 -9.78 -18.11 15.28
CA ALA A 479 -10.11 -19.21 14.37
C ALA A 479 -9.80 -20.61 14.95
N ASN A 480 -9.22 -20.72 16.15
CA ASN A 480 -8.78 -21.99 16.71
C ASN A 480 -9.94 -22.82 17.28
N LYS A 481 -10.42 -23.82 16.54
CA LYS A 481 -11.55 -24.68 16.95
C LYS A 481 -11.41 -25.34 18.32
N SER A 482 -10.20 -25.63 18.81
CA SER A 482 -9.99 -26.23 20.12
C SER A 482 -9.97 -25.23 21.27
N ALA A 483 -9.91 -23.93 21.00
CA ALA A 483 -9.97 -22.89 22.02
C ALA A 483 -11.42 -22.62 22.45
N ALA A 484 -11.69 -22.68 23.76
CA ALA A 484 -13.00 -22.32 24.30
C ALA A 484 -13.21 -20.79 24.24
N GLN A 485 -12.21 -20.04 24.69
CA GLN A 485 -12.19 -18.58 24.63
C GLN A 485 -11.41 -18.10 23.40
N ARG A 486 -12.08 -17.32 22.54
CA ARG A 486 -11.57 -16.89 21.23
C ARG A 486 -10.89 -15.54 21.22
N LEU A 487 -11.29 -14.69 22.16
CA LEU A 487 -10.74 -13.36 22.40
C LEU A 487 -10.36 -13.32 23.87
N ILE A 488 -9.06 -13.22 24.15
CA ILE A 488 -8.53 -13.46 25.50
C ILE A 488 -8.00 -12.14 26.06
N ALA A 489 -8.56 -11.68 27.17
CA ALA A 489 -8.04 -10.50 27.87
C ALA A 489 -6.75 -10.84 28.63
N THR A 490 -6.74 -11.98 29.33
CA THR A 490 -5.60 -12.51 30.07
C THR A 490 -5.54 -14.03 29.87
N GLN A 491 -4.43 -14.57 29.37
CA GLN A 491 -4.20 -16.01 29.26
C GLN A 491 -3.96 -16.68 30.63
N ASN A 492 -3.44 -15.91 31.60
CA ASN A 492 -3.16 -16.34 32.97
C ASN A 492 -3.99 -15.52 33.97
N SER A 493 -3.95 -15.88 35.25
CA SER A 493 -4.51 -15.04 36.32
C SER A 493 -3.91 -13.62 36.29
N PRO A 494 -4.48 -12.61 36.97
CA PRO A 494 -3.88 -11.28 37.07
C PRO A 494 -2.44 -11.25 37.62
N LEU A 495 -1.97 -12.36 38.22
CA LEU A 495 -0.59 -12.55 38.67
C LEU A 495 0.38 -12.91 37.52
N GLY A 496 -0.14 -13.33 36.35
CA GLY A 496 0.67 -13.77 35.21
C GLY A 496 0.63 -12.85 33.99
N GLN A 497 -0.26 -11.86 33.94
CA GLN A 497 -0.23 -10.73 33.00
C GLN A 497 -1.25 -9.64 33.40
N ARG A 498 -1.01 -8.39 32.99
CA ARG A 498 -1.91 -7.25 33.17
C ARG A 498 -1.94 -6.39 31.91
N THR A 499 -2.87 -6.68 31.02
CA THR A 499 -3.10 -6.01 29.72
C THR A 499 -4.13 -4.88 29.78
N ARG A 500 -4.46 -4.41 31.00
CA ARG A 500 -5.39 -3.31 31.24
C ARG A 500 -4.71 -2.22 32.06
N VAL A 501 -4.91 -0.98 31.64
CA VAL A 501 -4.45 0.23 32.33
C VAL A 501 -5.67 1.03 32.76
N SER A 502 -5.83 1.22 34.07
CA SER A 502 -6.93 2.03 34.63
C SER A 502 -6.82 3.46 34.11
N MET A 503 -7.95 4.04 33.71
CA MET A 503 -8.11 5.45 33.35
C MET A 503 -9.48 5.95 33.80
N ARG A 504 -9.63 7.27 33.92
CA ARG A 504 -10.86 7.86 34.45
C ARG A 504 -12.04 7.65 33.49
N ASP A 505 -11.83 7.92 32.20
CA ASP A 505 -12.80 7.70 31.14
C ASP A 505 -12.16 7.70 29.74
N ALA A 506 -11.61 6.55 29.31
CA ALA A 506 -10.95 6.41 28.01
C ALA A 506 -11.93 6.54 26.83
N THR A 507 -11.56 7.30 25.80
CA THR A 507 -12.46 7.65 24.68
C THR A 507 -11.99 7.16 23.33
N GLY A 508 -10.69 7.23 23.04
CA GLY A 508 -10.13 6.89 21.73
C GLY A 508 -8.77 6.22 21.87
N VAL A 509 -8.46 5.24 21.01
CA VAL A 509 -7.15 4.61 20.94
C VAL A 509 -6.59 4.73 19.52
N ALA A 510 -5.32 5.10 19.40
CA ALA A 510 -4.59 5.08 18.15
C ALA A 510 -3.20 4.47 18.31
N LEU A 511 -2.79 3.79 17.25
CA LEU A 511 -1.45 3.27 17.06
C LEU A 511 -0.89 3.95 15.81
N PRO A 512 0.40 4.35 15.78
CA PRO A 512 0.97 4.98 14.58
C PRO A 512 1.01 4.10 13.33
N THR A 513 0.86 2.78 13.53
CA THR A 513 0.72 1.79 12.47
C THR A 513 -0.03 0.55 12.98
N THR A 514 -0.74 -0.12 12.07
CA THR A 514 -1.47 -1.38 12.33
C THR A 514 -0.60 -2.63 12.14
N VAL A 515 0.62 -2.48 11.59
CA VAL A 515 1.54 -3.60 11.42
C VAL A 515 2.43 -3.75 12.66
N PRO A 516 2.75 -4.98 13.09
CA PRO A 516 3.58 -5.18 14.28
C PRO A 516 5.00 -4.68 14.01
N MET A 517 5.58 -4.06 15.02
CA MET A 517 7.00 -3.69 15.08
C MET A 517 7.53 -4.00 16.48
N ASN A 518 8.82 -4.25 16.59
CA ASN A 518 9.48 -4.59 17.84
C ASN A 518 10.81 -3.84 17.95
N LEU A 519 10.86 -2.85 18.84
CA LEU A 519 12.01 -1.96 18.98
C LEU A 519 13.16 -2.59 19.79
N ASP A 520 12.92 -3.71 20.48
CA ASP A 520 13.93 -4.36 21.33
C ASP A 520 14.81 -5.33 20.53
N ARG A 521 14.51 -5.55 19.23
CA ARG A 521 15.34 -6.37 18.35
C ARG A 521 16.62 -5.63 17.93
N PRO A 522 17.78 -6.30 17.91
CA PRO A 522 19.04 -5.66 17.57
C PRO A 522 19.08 -5.26 16.09
N GLN A 523 19.37 -3.99 15.85
CA GLN A 523 19.69 -3.49 14.51
C GLN A 523 21.19 -3.61 14.25
N LEU A 524 21.53 -4.15 13.08
CA LEU A 524 22.91 -4.35 12.67
C LEU A 524 23.39 -3.14 11.88
N ALA A 525 24.40 -2.41 12.39
CA ALA A 525 24.90 -1.19 11.77
C ALA A 525 25.35 -1.40 10.30
N GLN A 526 25.86 -2.59 9.95
CA GLN A 526 26.25 -2.92 8.57
C GLN A 526 25.08 -2.91 7.57
N ASN A 527 23.83 -3.02 8.03
CA ASN A 527 22.68 -2.92 7.14
C ASN A 527 22.37 -1.47 6.73
N LEU A 528 22.93 -0.47 7.43
CA LEU A 528 22.66 0.96 7.21
C LEU A 528 21.14 1.26 7.17
N GLU A 529 20.37 0.56 8.00
CA GLU A 529 18.94 0.81 8.19
C GLU A 529 18.75 2.08 9.04
N LEU A 530 17.63 2.78 8.85
CA LEU A 530 17.28 3.88 9.75
C LEU A 530 16.99 3.31 11.16
N PRO A 531 17.04 4.14 12.22
CA PRO A 531 16.50 3.72 13.52
C PRO A 531 14.98 3.65 13.48
N ILE A 532 14.38 2.67 14.18
CA ILE A 532 12.92 2.64 14.36
C ILE A 532 12.52 3.78 15.30
N ALA A 533 11.56 4.62 14.88
CA ALA A 533 11.10 5.72 15.70
C ALA A 533 10.41 5.23 16.99
N GLU A 534 10.74 5.85 18.13
CA GLU A 534 10.24 5.47 19.45
C GLU A 534 8.70 5.51 19.52
N LEU A 535 8.05 6.36 18.72
CA LEU A 535 6.59 6.49 18.69
C LEU A 535 5.87 5.16 18.43
N PHE A 536 6.49 4.23 17.69
CA PHE A 536 5.91 2.93 17.36
C PHE A 536 5.85 1.95 18.53
N ARG A 537 6.59 2.22 19.61
CA ARG A 537 6.56 1.47 20.89
C ARG A 537 5.21 1.58 21.61
N TYR A 538 4.51 2.70 21.41
CA TYR A 538 3.39 3.09 22.27
C TYR A 538 2.03 2.97 21.58
N ALA A 539 1.01 2.75 22.40
CA ALA A 539 -0.37 3.12 22.12
C ALA A 539 -0.66 4.50 22.70
N TYR A 540 -1.46 5.30 21.97
CA TYR A 540 -1.87 6.64 22.36
C TYR A 540 -3.38 6.63 22.62
N ILE A 541 -3.77 6.98 23.84
CA ILE A 541 -5.14 6.91 24.32
C ILE A 541 -5.60 8.32 24.68
N THR A 542 -6.80 8.67 24.25
CA THR A 542 -7.49 9.87 24.74
C THR A 542 -8.37 9.49 25.92
N ASP A 543 -8.38 10.34 26.94
CA ASP A 543 -9.26 10.28 28.09
C ASP A 543 -9.96 11.63 28.25
N ARG A 544 -11.27 11.60 28.56
CA ARG A 544 -12.09 12.82 28.63
C ARG A 544 -11.58 13.83 29.67
N TYR A 545 -10.88 13.37 30.70
CA TYR A 545 -10.41 14.19 31.81
C TYR A 545 -8.89 14.22 31.93
N GLU A 546 -8.22 13.11 31.60
CA GLU A 546 -6.77 12.98 31.72
C GLU A 546 -6.01 13.42 30.46
N GLY A 547 -6.71 13.77 29.38
CA GLY A 547 -6.12 14.21 28.12
C GLY A 547 -5.48 13.07 27.34
N LEU A 548 -4.18 13.17 27.03
CA LEU A 548 -3.42 12.14 26.32
C LEU A 548 -2.74 11.20 27.33
N VAL A 549 -3.00 9.90 27.23
CA VAL A 549 -2.29 8.86 27.96
C VAL A 549 -1.49 8.00 26.99
N VAL A 550 -0.20 7.84 27.26
CA VAL A 550 0.73 7.03 26.45
C VAL A 550 1.04 5.74 27.19
N VAL A 551 0.86 4.60 26.54
CA VAL A 551 1.06 3.26 27.14
C VAL A 551 2.06 2.48 26.30
N ASP A 552 3.08 1.93 26.95
CA ASP A 552 4.06 1.05 26.30
C ASP A 552 3.39 -0.28 25.96
N VAL A 553 3.48 -0.69 24.69
CA VAL A 553 2.89 -1.93 24.18
C VAL A 553 3.91 -2.80 23.44
N ASN A 554 5.21 -2.54 23.61
CA ASN A 554 6.25 -3.30 22.91
C ASN A 554 6.38 -4.73 23.44
N THR A 555 6.10 -4.96 24.74
CA THR A 555 6.12 -6.30 25.35
C THR A 555 5.17 -7.26 24.64
N LEU A 556 4.09 -6.76 24.03
CA LEU A 556 3.16 -7.57 23.26
C LEU A 556 3.79 -8.17 21.97
N HIS A 557 4.97 -7.73 21.57
CA HIS A 557 5.65 -8.12 20.33
C HIS A 557 7.09 -8.60 20.54
N ASP A 558 7.55 -8.71 21.78
CA ASP A 558 8.91 -9.16 22.12
C ASP A 558 9.08 -10.69 22.07
N GLY A 559 7.97 -11.43 22.15
CA GLY A 559 7.94 -12.89 22.15
C GLY A 559 7.99 -13.51 23.55
N ASP A 560 7.99 -12.70 24.61
CA ASP A 560 7.90 -13.14 25.99
C ASP A 560 6.48 -12.95 26.54
N PRO A 561 5.67 -14.02 26.69
CA PRO A 561 4.32 -13.88 27.23
C PRO A 561 4.28 -13.56 28.72
N GLN A 562 5.41 -13.68 29.45
CA GLN A 562 5.46 -13.59 30.91
C GLN A 562 5.57 -12.16 31.43
N ASN A 563 5.92 -11.20 30.58
CA ASN A 563 6.23 -9.83 30.97
C ASN A 563 5.14 -8.80 30.57
N ASN A 564 3.95 -9.27 30.15
CA ASN A 564 2.86 -8.44 29.66
C ASN A 564 2.14 -7.67 30.77
N TYR A 565 2.83 -6.71 31.37
CA TYR A 565 2.33 -5.79 32.40
C TYR A 565 2.34 -4.37 31.83
N LEU A 566 1.23 -3.97 31.23
CA LEU A 566 1.12 -2.66 30.59
C LEU A 566 1.02 -1.58 31.65
N GLU A 567 1.79 -0.50 31.44
CA GLU A 567 1.86 0.64 32.35
C GLU A 567 1.80 1.96 31.58
N ARG A 568 1.37 3.01 32.28
CA ARG A 568 1.37 4.37 31.74
C ARG A 568 2.82 4.84 31.61
N ALA A 569 3.24 5.19 30.40
CA ALA A 569 4.50 5.88 30.19
C ALA A 569 4.36 7.37 30.52
N VAL A 570 3.26 7.99 30.09
CA VAL A 570 2.95 9.42 30.33
C VAL A 570 1.45 9.62 30.44
N THR A 571 1.03 10.57 31.28
CA THR A 571 -0.30 11.21 31.24
C THR A 571 -0.09 12.70 31.04
N TYR A 572 -0.71 13.28 30.02
CA TYR A 572 -0.44 14.64 29.54
C TYR A 572 -1.72 15.40 29.27
N ASN A 573 -1.95 16.45 30.06
CA ASN A 573 -3.03 17.41 29.87
C ASN A 573 -2.58 18.81 30.33
N PRO A 574 -1.79 19.53 29.52
CA PRO A 574 -1.24 20.83 29.91
C PRO A 574 -2.36 21.86 30.05
N ASP A 575 -2.46 22.50 31.21
CA ASP A 575 -3.45 23.55 31.49
C ASP A 575 -4.89 23.15 31.11
N HIS A 576 -5.26 21.88 31.26
CA HIS A 576 -6.57 21.33 30.87
C HIS A 576 -6.93 21.52 29.39
N LYS A 577 -5.95 21.81 28.52
CA LYS A 577 -6.18 22.04 27.08
C LYS A 577 -6.71 20.82 26.34
N LEU A 578 -6.56 19.63 26.89
CA LEU A 578 -7.02 18.37 26.29
C LEU A 578 -8.27 17.83 27.01
N ASP A 579 -8.96 18.65 27.80
CA ASP A 579 -10.26 18.26 28.36
C ASP A 579 -11.28 18.00 27.24
N GLY A 580 -12.10 16.96 27.40
CA GLY A 580 -13.17 16.65 26.46
C GLY A 580 -12.73 15.98 25.16
N VAL A 581 -11.44 15.61 25.01
CA VAL A 581 -11.00 14.86 23.83
C VAL A 581 -11.70 13.50 23.75
N ILE A 582 -12.16 13.13 22.55
CA ILE A 582 -12.94 11.92 22.30
C ILE A 582 -12.40 11.03 21.17
N LYS A 583 -11.60 11.58 20.26
CA LYS A 583 -11.02 10.86 19.12
C LYS A 583 -9.55 11.23 19.00
N ILE A 584 -8.74 10.30 18.52
CA ILE A 584 -7.32 10.49 18.23
C ILE A 584 -6.96 9.83 16.90
N LYS A 585 -6.12 10.50 16.10
CA LYS A 585 -5.42 9.93 14.94
C LYS A 585 -3.95 10.32 15.03
N ILE A 586 -3.06 9.36 14.75
CA ILE A 586 -1.62 9.63 14.63
C ILE A 586 -1.27 9.78 13.15
N ALA A 587 -0.52 10.82 12.81
CA ALA A 587 0.12 10.98 11.51
C ALA A 587 1.50 11.60 11.72
N GLY A 588 2.54 10.87 11.28
CA GLY A 588 3.93 11.19 11.58
C GLY A 588 4.19 11.33 13.08
N ASN A 589 4.87 12.41 13.43
CA ASN A 589 5.22 12.79 14.79
C ASN A 589 4.10 13.56 15.51
N TYR A 590 2.85 13.53 15.02
CA TYR A 590 1.75 14.31 15.59
C TYR A 590 0.53 13.45 15.94
N ALA A 591 -0.04 13.72 17.12
CA ALA A 591 -1.34 13.26 17.55
C ALA A 591 -2.39 14.36 17.29
N TYR A 592 -3.38 14.04 16.47
CA TYR A 592 -4.53 14.88 16.15
C TYR A 592 -5.71 14.40 16.99
N MET A 593 -6.18 15.23 17.92
CA MET A 593 -7.21 14.87 18.88
C MET A 593 -8.41 15.80 18.78
N ILE A 594 -9.60 15.24 18.70
CA ILE A 594 -10.85 16.02 18.61
C ILE A 594 -11.50 16.08 19.97
N SER A 595 -11.81 17.29 20.43
CA SER A 595 -12.68 17.60 21.56
C SER A 595 -14.02 18.13 21.04
N THR A 596 -15.11 17.73 21.70
CA THR A 596 -16.45 18.24 21.38
C THR A 596 -16.60 19.71 21.73
N SER A 597 -15.90 20.23 22.73
CA SER A 597 -16.05 21.63 23.16
C SER A 597 -15.03 22.57 22.52
N SER A 598 -13.81 22.10 22.27
CA SER A 598 -12.68 22.94 21.86
C SER A 598 -12.12 22.61 20.48
N GLY A 599 -12.69 21.64 19.76
CA GLY A 599 -12.32 21.32 18.38
C GLY A 599 -11.06 20.46 18.26
N LEU A 600 -10.25 20.69 17.23
CA LEU A 600 -9.05 19.90 16.92
C LEU A 600 -7.84 20.41 17.69
N HIS A 601 -7.18 19.53 18.43
CA HIS A 601 -5.90 19.76 19.10
C HIS A 601 -4.79 18.97 18.41
N ILE A 602 -3.63 19.59 18.24
CA ILE A 602 -2.45 18.98 17.65
C ILE A 602 -1.36 18.93 18.73
N VAL A 603 -0.84 17.72 18.97
CA VAL A 603 0.24 17.46 19.93
C VAL A 603 1.40 16.81 19.20
N ASP A 604 2.59 17.39 19.35
CA ASP A 604 3.86 16.83 18.91
C ASP A 604 4.25 15.68 19.84
N ILE A 605 4.40 14.49 19.27
CA ILE A 605 4.77 13.24 19.92
C ILE A 605 6.08 12.66 19.34
N SER A 606 6.91 13.48 18.68
CA SER A 606 8.26 13.09 18.23
C SER A 606 9.11 12.53 19.36
N LYS A 607 8.87 13.00 20.59
CA LYS A 607 9.34 12.43 21.85
C LYS A 607 8.12 11.95 22.65
N PRO A 608 7.71 10.68 22.53
CA PRO A 608 6.45 10.19 23.13
C PRO A 608 6.37 10.35 24.65
N ARG A 609 7.52 10.36 25.33
CA ARG A 609 7.61 10.59 26.79
C ARG A 609 7.60 12.06 27.20
N GLN A 610 7.69 12.99 26.24
CA GLN A 610 7.69 14.44 26.45
C GLN A 610 6.79 15.11 25.41
N PRO A 611 5.48 14.77 25.36
CA PRO A 611 4.58 15.34 24.39
C PRO A 611 4.44 16.85 24.57
N ARG A 612 4.18 17.57 23.47
CA ARG A 612 4.01 19.02 23.48
C ARG A 612 2.82 19.46 22.64
N TRP A 613 1.83 20.09 23.27
CA TRP A 613 0.74 20.75 22.57
C TRP A 613 1.27 21.88 21.68
N VAL A 614 0.88 21.89 20.40
CA VAL A 614 1.41 22.83 19.40
C VAL A 614 0.38 23.76 18.79
N ALA A 615 -0.86 23.31 18.61
CA ALA A 615 -1.89 24.08 17.95
C ALA A 615 -3.30 23.60 18.32
N ASN A 616 -4.28 24.46 18.06
CA ASN A 616 -5.71 24.15 18.11
C ASN A 616 -6.45 24.84 16.98
N VAL A 617 -7.50 24.18 16.48
CA VAL A 617 -8.52 24.75 15.60
C VAL A 617 -9.88 24.46 16.22
N GLY A 618 -10.50 25.48 16.81
CA GLY A 618 -11.78 25.37 17.52
C GLY A 618 -12.93 26.13 16.86
N PRO A 619 -14.00 26.42 17.60
CA PRO A 619 -15.07 27.31 17.15
C PRO A 619 -14.54 28.70 16.75
N PRO A 620 -15.15 29.38 15.76
CA PRO A 620 -16.37 28.98 15.05
C PRO A 620 -16.13 27.96 13.92
N TYR A 621 -14.89 27.54 13.65
CA TYR A 621 -14.61 26.66 12.52
C TYR A 621 -14.98 25.20 12.79
N ILE A 622 -14.61 24.64 13.94
CA ILE A 622 -15.02 23.30 14.37
C ILE A 622 -15.99 23.43 15.54
N ILE A 623 -17.26 23.06 15.34
CA ILE A 623 -18.34 23.15 16.32
C ILE A 623 -18.78 21.74 16.68
N ALA A 624 -18.69 21.37 17.97
CA ALA A 624 -19.04 20.02 18.41
C ALA A 624 -18.31 18.93 17.59
N GLY A 625 -16.98 19.04 17.52
CA GLY A 625 -16.13 18.12 16.74
C GLY A 625 -16.33 16.65 17.12
N ARG A 626 -16.34 15.76 16.13
CA ARG A 626 -16.65 14.32 16.30
C ARG A 626 -15.54 13.38 15.86
N SER A 627 -14.91 13.63 14.70
CA SER A 627 -13.83 12.78 14.20
C SER A 627 -12.84 13.52 13.31
N VAL A 628 -11.65 12.95 13.15
CA VAL A 628 -10.57 13.45 12.30
C VAL A 628 -9.86 12.30 11.60
N ALA A 629 -9.50 12.50 10.34
CA ALA A 629 -8.60 11.63 9.59
C ALA A 629 -7.59 12.46 8.79
N ILE A 630 -6.41 11.90 8.57
CA ILE A 630 -5.28 12.59 7.93
C ILE A 630 -4.93 11.91 6.62
N GLN A 631 -4.66 12.70 5.57
CA GLN A 631 -4.00 12.23 4.36
C GLN A 631 -3.04 13.30 3.83
N LEU A 632 -1.74 13.02 3.92
CA LEU A 632 -0.66 13.91 3.50
C LEU A 632 -0.82 15.31 4.13
N HIS A 633 -1.25 16.32 3.36
CA HIS A 633 -1.30 17.72 3.79
C HIS A 633 -2.63 18.13 4.42
N TYR A 634 -3.64 17.27 4.47
CA TYR A 634 -4.97 17.66 4.92
C TYR A 634 -5.45 16.81 6.10
N ALA A 635 -6.05 17.50 7.06
CA ALA A 635 -6.91 16.91 8.07
C ALA A 635 -8.36 17.07 7.62
N PHE A 636 -9.06 15.96 7.55
CA PHE A 636 -10.49 15.87 7.28
C PHE A 636 -11.21 15.74 8.61
N VAL A 637 -12.08 16.69 8.93
CA VAL A 637 -12.78 16.77 10.21
C VAL A 637 -14.27 16.64 9.97
N VAL A 638 -14.96 15.94 10.87
CA VAL A 638 -16.41 16.00 10.95
C VAL A 638 -16.84 16.56 12.29
N ASP A 639 -17.84 17.42 12.25
CA ASP A 639 -18.39 18.13 13.40
C ASP A 639 -19.92 18.19 13.31
N SER A 640 -20.61 19.01 14.12
CA SER A 640 -22.08 19.05 14.07
C SER A 640 -22.67 19.62 12.78
N GLU A 641 -21.88 20.32 11.96
CA GLU A 641 -22.34 20.95 10.72
C GLU A 641 -22.03 20.11 9.48
N GLY A 642 -21.10 19.15 9.59
CA GLY A 642 -20.83 18.17 8.56
C GLY A 642 -19.34 17.91 8.40
N PHE A 643 -18.89 17.83 7.15
CA PHE A 643 -17.50 17.57 6.78
C PHE A 643 -16.75 18.88 6.48
N LYS A 644 -15.51 19.00 6.96
CA LYS A 644 -14.64 20.18 6.85
C LYS A 644 -13.19 19.78 6.59
N VAL A 645 -12.40 20.68 5.99
CA VAL A 645 -10.99 20.44 5.65
C VAL A 645 -10.06 21.46 6.31
N ILE A 646 -8.91 21.00 6.81
CA ILE A 646 -7.86 21.85 7.36
C ILE A 646 -6.56 21.51 6.62
N ASP A 647 -5.87 22.53 6.12
CA ASP A 647 -4.50 22.40 5.64
C ASP A 647 -3.56 22.29 6.84
N ILE A 648 -2.89 21.14 6.94
CA ILE A 648 -1.92 20.80 7.99
C ILE A 648 -0.52 20.61 7.39
N SER A 649 -0.25 21.20 6.23
CA SER A 649 1.09 21.24 5.65
C SER A 649 2.11 21.74 6.66
N GLU A 650 1.71 22.67 7.53
CA GLU A 650 2.44 23.02 8.76
C GLU A 650 1.60 22.63 9.98
N PRO A 651 1.83 21.47 10.63
CA PRO A 651 1.01 21.02 11.76
C PRO A 651 1.02 21.98 12.97
N ARG A 652 2.02 22.85 13.06
CA ARG A 652 2.14 23.89 14.10
C ARG A 652 1.36 25.16 13.77
N GLN A 653 0.94 25.32 12.52
CA GLN A 653 0.17 26.45 12.02
C GLN A 653 -0.95 25.93 11.09
N PRO A 654 -1.88 25.11 11.61
CA PRO A 654 -2.97 24.56 10.80
C PRO A 654 -3.87 25.68 10.28
N VAL A 655 -4.30 25.57 9.02
CA VAL A 655 -5.11 26.59 8.34
C VAL A 655 -6.47 26.00 7.94
N PRO A 656 -7.58 26.47 8.54
CA PRO A 656 -8.93 26.16 8.07
C PRO A 656 -9.13 26.52 6.60
N VAL A 657 -9.64 25.59 5.79
CA VAL A 657 -10.02 25.85 4.40
C VAL A 657 -11.52 26.13 4.37
N THR A 658 -11.92 27.37 4.64
CA THR A 658 -13.32 27.74 4.94
C THR A 658 -14.33 27.40 3.85
N ILE A 659 -13.91 27.40 2.58
CA ILE A 659 -14.75 27.01 1.44
C ILE A 659 -14.90 25.49 1.29
N ALA A 660 -14.04 24.70 1.93
CA ALA A 660 -13.98 23.26 1.81
C ALA A 660 -14.84 22.59 2.89
N ALA A 661 -16.15 22.72 2.75
CA ALA A 661 -17.12 22.09 3.62
C ALA A 661 -18.25 21.41 2.83
N VAL A 662 -18.73 20.29 3.35
CA VAL A 662 -19.92 19.59 2.84
C VAL A 662 -20.90 19.47 4.01
N PRO A 663 -22.03 20.19 3.99
CA PRO A 663 -23.03 20.12 5.05
C PRO A 663 -23.61 18.71 5.16
N LEU A 664 -23.65 18.17 6.37
CA LEU A 664 -24.22 16.85 6.67
C LEU A 664 -24.92 16.91 8.04
N THR A 665 -26.15 16.41 8.13
CA THR A 665 -26.96 16.62 9.34
C THR A 665 -26.51 15.80 10.55
N ASP A 666 -25.86 14.66 10.32
CA ASP A 666 -25.41 13.76 11.38
C ASP A 666 -24.08 13.08 11.03
N ALA A 667 -23.05 13.85 10.65
CA ALA A 667 -21.71 13.31 10.43
C ALA A 667 -21.06 12.86 11.75
N ARG A 668 -20.51 11.65 11.84
CA ARG A 668 -20.00 11.04 13.09
C ARG A 668 -18.56 10.54 12.99
N ASP A 669 -18.17 10.01 11.84
CA ASP A 669 -16.81 9.48 11.60
C ASP A 669 -16.40 9.75 10.15
N VAL A 670 -15.09 9.78 9.88
CA VAL A 670 -14.53 10.08 8.54
C VAL A 670 -13.36 9.15 8.24
N TYR A 671 -13.36 8.56 7.04
CA TYR A 671 -12.34 7.61 6.62
C TYR A 671 -11.89 7.85 5.17
N PRO A 672 -10.63 8.29 4.94
CA PRO A 672 -10.11 8.51 3.59
C PRO A 672 -9.68 7.21 2.93
N LEU A 673 -9.98 7.09 1.64
CA LEU A 673 -9.53 6.02 0.75
C LEU A 673 -9.17 6.67 -0.59
N ARG A 674 -7.87 6.74 -0.90
CA ARG A 674 -7.36 7.42 -2.10
C ARG A 674 -7.97 8.82 -2.24
N THR A 675 -8.72 9.07 -3.30
CA THR A 675 -9.33 10.35 -3.67
C THR A 675 -10.77 10.52 -3.15
N TYR A 676 -11.24 9.63 -2.28
CA TYR A 676 -12.55 9.75 -1.64
C TYR A 676 -12.41 9.73 -0.12
N VAL A 677 -13.39 10.32 0.56
CA VAL A 677 -13.65 10.08 1.98
C VAL A 677 -15.04 9.49 2.14
N TYR A 678 -15.14 8.57 3.09
CA TYR A 678 -16.40 7.97 3.50
C TYR A 678 -16.74 8.53 4.88
N VAL A 679 -17.88 9.19 4.98
CA VAL A 679 -18.37 9.79 6.23
C VAL A 679 -19.51 8.94 6.75
N ALA A 680 -19.40 8.52 8.01
CA ALA A 680 -20.52 7.94 8.75
C ALA A 680 -21.52 9.06 9.01
N ALA A 681 -22.67 9.04 8.34
CA ALA A 681 -23.68 10.10 8.37
C ALA A 681 -24.89 9.72 9.26
N GLY A 682 -24.67 8.87 10.27
CA GLY A 682 -25.67 8.55 11.28
C GLY A 682 -26.97 8.05 10.67
N ARG A 683 -28.04 8.82 10.88
CA ARG A 683 -29.38 8.54 10.33
C ARG A 683 -29.50 8.58 8.81
N ASP A 684 -28.59 9.29 8.14
CA ASP A 684 -28.60 9.47 6.69
C ASP A 684 -27.73 8.41 5.97
N GLY A 685 -27.19 7.43 6.72
CA GLY A 685 -26.37 6.36 6.17
C GLY A 685 -24.90 6.75 6.03
N MET A 686 -24.34 6.64 4.82
CA MET A 686 -22.94 6.90 4.51
C MET A 686 -22.83 7.95 3.40
N ALA A 687 -22.07 9.02 3.64
CA ALA A 687 -21.74 9.97 2.58
C ALA A 687 -20.42 9.57 1.89
N ILE A 688 -20.40 9.65 0.57
CA ILE A 688 -19.19 9.49 -0.25
C ILE A 688 -18.84 10.85 -0.83
N ILE A 689 -17.66 11.38 -0.48
CA ILE A 689 -17.21 12.71 -0.89
C ILE A 689 -15.92 12.56 -1.69
N ASP A 690 -15.87 13.14 -2.89
CA ASP A 690 -14.67 13.28 -3.70
C ASP A 690 -13.75 14.35 -3.09
N ILE A 691 -12.52 13.95 -2.80
CA ILE A 691 -11.43 14.78 -2.26
C ILE A 691 -10.20 14.77 -3.17
N GLU A 692 -10.36 14.47 -4.47
CA GLU A 692 -9.28 14.58 -5.46
C GLU A 692 -8.65 15.98 -5.38
N LYS A 693 -9.47 17.01 -5.20
CA LYS A 693 -9.10 18.37 -4.80
C LYS A 693 -9.59 18.64 -3.37
N PRO A 694 -8.78 18.41 -2.32
CA PRO A 694 -9.22 18.54 -0.93
C PRO A 694 -9.78 19.91 -0.54
N GLU A 695 -9.33 20.99 -1.20
CA GLU A 695 -9.82 22.35 -0.95
C GLU A 695 -11.17 22.66 -1.64
N ASN A 696 -11.71 21.73 -2.45
CA ASN A 696 -13.02 21.83 -3.08
C ASN A 696 -13.70 20.44 -3.12
N PRO A 697 -14.04 19.89 -1.93
CA PRO A 697 -14.66 18.57 -1.82
C PRO A 697 -16.06 18.56 -2.45
N GLN A 698 -16.47 17.42 -3.02
CA GLN A 698 -17.78 17.29 -3.67
C GLN A 698 -18.53 16.06 -3.13
N LEU A 699 -19.76 16.24 -2.66
CA LEU A 699 -20.62 15.12 -2.32
C LEU A 699 -21.00 14.35 -3.59
N VAL A 700 -20.61 13.08 -3.66
CA VAL A 700 -20.91 12.19 -4.79
C VAL A 700 -22.23 11.47 -4.58
N GLU A 701 -22.42 10.89 -3.38
CA GLU A 701 -23.57 10.06 -3.08
C GLU A 701 -23.84 10.02 -1.57
N MET A 702 -25.13 10.05 -1.21
CA MET A 702 -25.62 9.61 0.11
C MET A 702 -26.17 8.21 -0.05
N PHE A 703 -25.59 7.24 0.66
CA PHE A 703 -25.95 5.83 0.57
C PHE A 703 -26.46 5.29 1.91
N ASP A 704 -27.75 4.95 1.95
CA ASP A 704 -28.44 4.43 3.15
C ASP A 704 -28.95 2.98 2.96
N ALA A 705 -28.64 2.36 1.82
CA ALA A 705 -29.12 1.04 1.42
C ALA A 705 -30.65 0.88 1.49
N ASN A 706 -31.40 1.90 1.04
CA ASN A 706 -32.87 1.98 1.12
C ASN A 706 -33.36 1.94 2.57
N GLY A 707 -32.82 2.82 3.41
CA GLY A 707 -33.14 2.93 4.84
C GLY A 707 -32.62 1.81 5.75
N GLN A 708 -31.87 0.83 5.21
CA GLN A 708 -31.29 -0.24 6.02
C GLN A 708 -30.08 0.22 6.85
N MET A 709 -29.41 1.30 6.44
CA MET A 709 -28.32 1.94 7.14
C MET A 709 -28.80 3.30 7.63
N ASN A 710 -29.19 3.37 8.90
CA ASN A 710 -29.83 4.54 9.49
C ASN A 710 -29.30 4.85 10.91
N ASP A 711 -28.17 4.28 11.29
CA ASP A 711 -27.45 4.62 12.53
C ASP A 711 -25.95 4.41 12.35
N VAL A 712 -25.39 4.90 11.24
CA VAL A 712 -23.99 4.68 10.89
C VAL A 712 -23.08 5.49 11.81
N THR A 713 -22.25 4.80 12.59
CA THR A 713 -21.37 5.38 13.62
C THR A 713 -19.90 5.39 13.22
N SER A 714 -19.44 4.41 12.44
CA SER A 714 -18.03 4.30 12.04
C SER A 714 -17.86 3.46 10.78
N ILE A 715 -16.81 3.77 10.00
CA ILE A 715 -16.51 3.14 8.72
C ILE A 715 -15.01 2.88 8.63
N THR A 716 -14.65 1.71 8.11
CA THR A 716 -13.30 1.41 7.62
C THR A 716 -13.39 0.69 6.27
N THR A 717 -12.28 0.56 5.54
CA THR A 717 -12.25 -0.14 4.25
C THR A 717 -11.22 -1.27 4.24
N GLY A 718 -11.49 -2.28 3.42
CA GLY A 718 -10.58 -3.39 3.17
C GLY A 718 -10.66 -3.88 1.75
N THR A 719 -9.54 -4.44 1.27
CA THR A 719 -9.41 -4.93 -0.10
C THR A 719 -9.06 -6.40 -0.09
N VAL A 720 -9.88 -7.19 -0.79
CA VAL A 720 -9.65 -8.60 -1.07
C VAL A 720 -9.52 -8.71 -2.57
N ASN A 721 -8.37 -9.19 -3.06
CA ASN A 721 -8.09 -9.31 -4.49
C ASN A 721 -8.26 -7.99 -5.24
N ALA A 722 -9.27 -7.90 -6.09
CA ALA A 722 -9.54 -6.71 -6.88
C ALA A 722 -10.69 -5.85 -6.33
N SER A 723 -11.35 -6.34 -5.28
CA SER A 723 -12.53 -5.72 -4.72
C SER A 723 -12.25 -5.01 -3.42
N THR A 724 -12.86 -3.83 -3.30
CA THR A 724 -12.79 -2.98 -2.12
C THR A 724 -14.16 -2.90 -1.46
N PHE A 725 -14.19 -3.07 -0.15
CA PHE A 725 -15.40 -3.08 0.67
C PHE A 725 -15.27 -2.06 1.81
N ALA A 726 -16.38 -1.40 2.14
CA ALA A 726 -16.55 -0.71 3.40
C ALA A 726 -17.15 -1.67 4.44
N PHE A 727 -16.56 -1.65 5.62
CA PHE A 727 -17.05 -2.34 6.81
C PHE A 727 -17.58 -1.26 7.75
N VAL A 728 -18.86 -1.35 8.10
CA VAL A 728 -19.60 -0.23 8.68
C VAL A 728 -20.23 -0.65 10.00
N ALA A 729 -19.90 0.07 11.07
CA ALA A 729 -20.66 0.03 12.31
C ALA A 729 -21.91 0.89 12.13
N ASP A 730 -23.07 0.26 12.19
CA ASP A 730 -24.40 0.84 12.00
C ASP A 730 -25.17 0.80 13.32
N GLY A 731 -24.52 1.26 14.40
CA GLY A 731 -25.17 1.54 15.68
C GLY A 731 -26.03 0.38 16.17
N HIS A 732 -27.30 0.66 16.45
CA HIS A 732 -28.24 -0.37 16.90
C HIS A 732 -28.43 -1.50 15.89
N ASN A 733 -28.21 -1.32 14.59
CA ASN A 733 -28.34 -2.35 13.54
C ASN A 733 -27.16 -3.33 13.48
N GLY A 734 -25.99 -2.94 13.99
CA GLY A 734 -24.80 -3.78 14.06
C GLY A 734 -23.81 -3.58 12.92
N LEU A 735 -23.23 -4.65 12.38
CA LEU A 735 -22.23 -4.59 11.31
C LEU A 735 -22.91 -4.67 9.94
N ARG A 736 -22.47 -3.82 9.00
CA ARG A 736 -22.85 -3.85 7.58
C ARG A 736 -21.60 -3.96 6.71
N ILE A 737 -21.69 -4.75 5.64
CA ILE A 737 -20.64 -4.85 4.63
C ILE A 737 -21.17 -4.29 3.32
N VAL A 738 -20.52 -3.23 2.85
CA VAL A 738 -20.87 -2.50 1.64
C VAL A 738 -19.76 -2.72 0.62
N ARG A 739 -20.11 -3.28 -0.53
CA ARG A 739 -19.21 -3.37 -1.68
C ARG A 739 -19.06 -1.99 -2.30
N LEU A 740 -17.82 -1.53 -2.49
CA LEU A 740 -17.50 -0.21 -3.07
C LEU A 740 -17.01 -0.33 -4.51
N ILE A 741 -15.99 -1.16 -4.72
CA ILE A 741 -15.36 -1.41 -6.02
C ILE A 741 -15.33 -2.92 -6.18
N GLU A 742 -15.93 -3.43 -7.26
CA GLU A 742 -15.91 -4.86 -7.57
C GLU A 742 -15.97 -5.04 -9.10
N PRO A 743 -15.13 -5.91 -9.67
CA PRO A 743 -15.22 -6.29 -11.07
C PRO A 743 -16.33 -7.33 -11.34
N PRO A 744 -17.01 -7.28 -12.51
CA PRO A 744 -16.89 -6.26 -13.56
C PRO A 744 -17.79 -5.03 -13.36
N GLU A 745 -18.53 -4.94 -12.25
CA GLU A 745 -19.59 -3.96 -12.01
C GLU A 745 -19.10 -2.50 -11.92
N VAL A 746 -17.84 -2.30 -11.52
CA VAL A 746 -17.17 -1.00 -11.49
C VAL A 746 -16.17 -0.90 -12.63
N GLU A 747 -16.52 -0.06 -13.62
CA GLU A 747 -15.62 0.34 -14.69
C GLU A 747 -14.37 1.01 -14.09
N GLY A 748 -13.21 0.68 -14.65
CA GLY A 748 -11.95 1.26 -14.18
C GLY A 748 -11.48 0.78 -12.81
N HIS A 749 -12.02 -0.31 -12.23
CA HIS A 749 -11.58 -0.90 -10.95
C HIS A 749 -10.05 -1.11 -10.80
N LEU A 750 -9.34 -1.24 -11.93
CA LEU A 750 -7.88 -1.33 -12.03
C LEU A 750 -7.15 0.02 -11.83
N GLY A 751 -7.84 1.14 -11.87
CA GLY A 751 -7.28 2.48 -11.74
C GLY A 751 -6.98 2.89 -10.30
N PHE A 752 -6.28 4.02 -10.15
CA PHE A 752 -5.96 4.59 -8.85
C PHE A 752 -7.19 5.18 -8.13
N SER A 753 -8.17 5.71 -8.85
CA SER A 753 -9.32 6.44 -8.34
C SER A 753 -10.64 6.02 -9.04
N PRO A 754 -10.98 4.72 -9.14
CA PRO A 754 -12.26 4.31 -9.70
C PRO A 754 -13.42 4.95 -8.93
N GLN A 755 -14.51 5.28 -9.62
CA GLN A 755 -15.71 5.78 -8.97
C GLN A 755 -16.40 4.63 -8.22
N PRO A 756 -16.60 4.73 -6.88
CA PRO A 756 -17.24 3.68 -6.12
C PRO A 756 -18.72 3.54 -6.51
N LYS A 757 -19.24 2.31 -6.47
CA LYS A 757 -20.66 1.99 -6.63
C LYS A 757 -21.16 1.21 -5.40
N PRO A 758 -21.57 1.88 -4.32
CA PRO A 758 -21.91 1.23 -3.06
C PRO A 758 -23.07 0.25 -3.22
N LYS A 759 -22.96 -0.92 -2.58
CA LYS A 759 -24.05 -1.91 -2.49
C LYS A 759 -23.94 -2.69 -1.20
N LEU A 760 -25.02 -2.74 -0.42
CA LEU A 760 -25.09 -3.57 0.78
C LEU A 760 -25.10 -5.05 0.38
N ILE A 761 -24.12 -5.82 0.86
CA ILE A 761 -23.96 -7.24 0.50
C ILE A 761 -24.10 -8.20 1.68
N GLY A 762 -23.97 -7.73 2.91
CA GLY A 762 -24.07 -8.54 4.12
C GLY A 762 -24.33 -7.73 5.39
N SER A 763 -24.89 -8.38 6.41
CA SER A 763 -25.17 -7.75 7.70
C SER A 763 -25.05 -8.71 8.90
N TYR A 764 -24.79 -8.17 10.08
CA TYR A 764 -24.82 -8.89 11.34
C TYR A 764 -25.35 -8.00 12.46
N LYS A 765 -26.44 -8.43 13.12
CA LYS A 765 -26.96 -7.74 14.30
C LYS A 765 -26.07 -8.03 15.50
N THR A 766 -25.36 -7.02 15.98
CA THR A 766 -24.50 -7.10 17.15
C THR A 766 -25.31 -7.22 18.44
N ARG A 767 -24.66 -7.65 19.53
CA ARG A 767 -25.31 -7.82 20.85
C ARG A 767 -25.64 -6.50 21.56
N GLY A 768 -25.03 -5.41 21.11
CA GLY A 768 -25.24 -4.04 21.57
C GLY A 768 -24.93 -3.06 20.43
N PRO A 769 -25.13 -1.75 20.61
CA PRO A 769 -24.89 -0.78 19.54
C PRO A 769 -23.43 -0.78 19.09
N ALA A 770 -23.19 -1.00 17.80
CA ALA A 770 -21.87 -0.93 17.19
C ALA A 770 -21.42 0.54 17.05
N VAL A 771 -20.30 0.91 17.65
CA VAL A 771 -19.85 2.32 17.71
C VAL A 771 -18.52 2.57 17.02
N ALA A 772 -17.68 1.55 16.89
CA ALA A 772 -16.43 1.65 16.16
C ALA A 772 -16.08 0.31 15.51
N ILE A 773 -15.33 0.39 14.43
CA ILE A 773 -14.79 -0.76 13.72
C ILE A 773 -13.29 -0.61 13.56
N ALA A 774 -12.55 -1.70 13.75
CA ALA A 774 -11.10 -1.65 13.68
C ALA A 774 -10.59 -1.58 12.25
N ASP A 775 -9.59 -0.73 12.02
CA ASP A 775 -8.88 -0.67 10.75
C ASP A 775 -8.19 -2.00 10.42
N GLY A 776 -8.16 -2.29 9.12
CA GLY A 776 -7.39 -3.39 8.57
C GLY A 776 -5.89 -3.11 8.59
N MET A 777 -5.11 -4.16 8.37
CA MET A 777 -3.67 -4.05 8.30
C MET A 777 -3.23 -3.28 7.06
N MET A 778 -2.57 -2.14 7.25
CA MET A 778 -2.08 -1.25 6.19
C MET A 778 -0.88 -1.88 5.47
N ARG A 779 -1.09 -2.35 4.23
CA ARG A 779 -0.08 -3.05 3.42
C ARG A 779 0.66 -2.14 2.43
N ASP A 780 0.19 -0.92 2.20
CA ASP A 780 0.77 0.09 1.30
C ASP A 780 1.53 1.20 2.02
N ARG A 781 1.72 1.07 3.34
CA ARG A 781 2.37 2.07 4.19
C ARG A 781 3.77 1.59 4.60
N ALA A 782 4.79 2.12 3.92
CA ALA A 782 6.20 1.81 4.16
C ALA A 782 6.91 2.85 5.05
N THR A 783 6.39 4.07 5.08
CA THR A 783 6.85 5.18 5.90
C THR A 783 5.64 5.97 6.41
N ASP A 784 5.81 6.79 7.43
CA ASP A 784 4.76 7.71 7.89
C ASP A 784 4.95 9.14 7.34
N GLU A 785 4.09 10.06 7.77
CA GLU A 785 4.03 11.43 7.27
C GLU A 785 5.28 12.27 7.61
N ASP A 786 6.09 11.85 8.59
CA ASP A 786 7.37 12.47 8.94
C ASP A 786 8.58 11.68 8.43
N GLY A 787 8.36 10.63 7.64
CA GLY A 787 9.42 9.81 7.06
C GLY A 787 9.99 8.75 8.02
N ASN A 788 9.26 8.38 9.08
CA ASN A 788 9.69 7.29 9.95
C ASN A 788 9.42 5.94 9.26
N GLN A 789 10.49 5.16 9.11
CA GLN A 789 10.44 3.87 8.41
C GLN A 789 9.57 2.85 9.18
N ILE A 790 8.70 2.15 8.46
CA ILE A 790 7.84 1.08 8.98
C ILE A 790 8.26 -0.29 8.44
N GLY A 791 8.59 -0.36 7.14
CA GLY A 791 8.99 -1.59 6.45
C GLY A 791 10.47 -1.63 6.08
N VAL A 792 11.05 -2.83 5.96
CA VAL A 792 12.46 -3.00 5.52
C VAL A 792 12.62 -2.58 4.05
N GLY A 793 13.60 -1.74 3.75
CA GLY A 793 13.85 -1.14 2.43
C GLY A 793 14.68 -1.99 1.44
N GLY A 794 15.15 -3.18 1.83
CA GLY A 794 16.09 -4.00 1.05
C GLY A 794 17.52 -4.08 1.61
N ARG A 795 17.77 -3.40 2.74
CA ARG A 795 19.06 -3.32 3.46
C ARG A 795 20.16 -2.61 2.67
N LEU A 796 21.35 -2.49 3.29
CA LEU A 796 22.54 -1.81 2.78
C LEU A 796 22.21 -0.38 2.31
N GLY A 797 21.54 0.38 3.18
CA GLY A 797 21.22 1.79 2.95
C GLY A 797 19.97 2.02 2.10
N SER A 798 19.31 0.96 1.62
CA SER A 798 18.03 1.12 0.94
C SER A 798 16.89 1.32 1.94
N HIS A 799 16.11 2.38 1.76
CA HIS A 799 15.02 2.75 2.66
C HIS A 799 13.89 3.50 1.90
N PRO A 800 12.65 3.49 2.41
CA PRO A 800 11.63 4.44 1.97
C PRO A 800 12.08 5.87 2.28
N LEU A 801 11.51 6.88 1.62
CA LEU A 801 11.92 8.27 1.83
C LEU A 801 11.81 8.68 3.30
N HIS A 802 12.90 9.23 3.84
CA HIS A 802 12.89 9.81 5.19
C HIS A 802 12.56 11.31 5.12
N LYS A 803 12.44 11.97 6.29
CA LYS A 803 12.02 13.37 6.40
C LYS A 803 12.68 14.31 5.40
N GLU A 804 14.02 14.35 5.36
CA GLU A 804 14.71 15.30 4.48
C GLU A 804 14.49 15.00 2.98
N ASP A 805 14.27 13.75 2.59
CA ASP A 805 13.98 13.40 1.19
C ASP A 805 12.57 13.84 0.81
N ILE A 806 11.61 13.63 1.71
CA ILE A 806 10.24 14.12 1.56
C ILE A 806 10.25 15.65 1.46
N ASP A 807 10.96 16.34 2.35
CA ASP A 807 11.08 17.80 2.33
C ASP A 807 11.74 18.31 1.04
N LYS A 808 12.77 17.63 0.51
CA LYS A 808 13.38 17.96 -0.80
C LYS A 808 12.38 17.86 -1.96
N LEU A 809 11.41 16.95 -1.88
CA LEU A 809 10.39 16.75 -2.92
C LEU A 809 9.20 17.72 -2.79
N LEU A 810 8.75 17.94 -1.55
CA LEU A 810 7.53 18.70 -1.26
C LEU A 810 7.78 20.19 -1.04
N ARG A 811 9.01 20.60 -0.70
CA ARG A 811 9.32 21.96 -0.26
C ARG A 811 10.51 22.57 -0.98
N ARG A 812 10.47 23.90 -1.09
CA ARG A 812 11.58 24.77 -1.52
C ARG A 812 11.61 25.99 -0.63
N ASN A 813 12.77 26.30 -0.03
CA ASN A 813 12.95 27.43 0.88
C ASN A 813 11.89 27.46 2.00
N GLY A 814 11.59 26.28 2.58
CA GLY A 814 10.59 26.10 3.64
C GLY A 814 9.13 26.12 3.19
N ARG A 815 8.82 26.44 1.92
CA ARG A 815 7.45 26.54 1.41
C ARG A 815 7.10 25.35 0.53
N ILE A 816 5.81 24.99 0.48
CA ILE A 816 5.33 23.96 -0.44
C ILE A 816 5.67 24.32 -1.88
N PHE A 817 6.26 23.36 -2.57
CA PHE A 817 6.61 23.45 -3.97
C PHE A 817 5.56 22.72 -4.81
N ARG A 818 4.95 23.46 -5.75
CA ARG A 818 3.96 22.92 -6.70
C ARG A 818 4.42 23.19 -8.12
N ILE A 819 4.03 22.30 -9.03
CA ILE A 819 4.39 22.39 -10.44
C ILE A 819 3.20 22.08 -11.35
N VAL A 820 3.37 22.38 -12.63
CA VAL A 820 2.41 22.02 -13.68
C VAL A 820 3.12 21.10 -14.68
N ASP A 821 2.38 20.11 -15.18
CA ASP A 821 2.83 19.33 -16.33
C ASP A 821 2.79 20.24 -17.56
N THR A 822 3.92 20.33 -18.26
CA THR A 822 3.97 21.07 -19.53
C THR A 822 3.42 20.19 -20.64
N ARG A 823 2.54 20.77 -21.46
CA ARG A 823 1.99 20.10 -22.64
C ARG A 823 3.05 19.74 -23.66
#